data_AF-A0A7X8R4W3-F1
#
_entry.id   AF-A0A7X8R4W3-F1
#
_cell.length_a   1.000
_cell.length_b   1.000
_cell.length_c   1.000
_cell.angle_alpha   90.00
_cell.angle_beta   90.00
_cell.angle_gamma   90.00
#
_symmetry.space_group_name_H-M   'P 1'
#
loop_
_entity.id
_entity.type
_entity.pdbx_description
1 polymer ?
#
loop_
_entity_poly.entity_id
_entity_poly.type
_entity_poly.pdbx_seq_one_letter_code
_entity_poly.pdbx_strand_id
1 'polypeptide(L)'
;MTKAVRLISSLMLLSLCTCAHRAVERKPRYDYSTMDKRTAAAHKKIVSWLDHCVATEQPVALASSVRLDSVAIDEASAKMAIYFNKPFSYPAYRPDHVAAMYAGLRNRLGRRYRDYRITIYALRQPLEQLVPNLYRSGFQDLDRSRLAKPSPVAPVALVRPERPLFRPHLGLLGRTIDVRPSHGWYYDSHQHRWQWQRPRLFQTVEDLLSYSFVVPYLIPMLENAGATVFMPRERDVQSLETIVDNDDPAGYHEQAEPDAPWSTAEEKGFAPVEPLLSASVNPFRQGSSRHTTADAIARRRATWIPDIPATGEYAVYVTYAASPQHVPDAHYQVHHAGGCSEFLVNQQIGGHTWIYLGRFKFFKGRHAENGSVTITNQSDYPGLLVSADAIRFGGGFSRYQREGLESRRPRFCEGSKYYLHYLGFPDTLVHDLSGGKDDYRDDYVSRSEYANYLYGAPFGPKNDRQAAGLGIPVDLSLALHTDAGINRSDTTIGTLAIYSIEGSDSAFVFPHGVSRMANRDLADILQTQLQSDLCALYDPHWNRRALMEAQYAEVVRPNMPSALIELLSHQNFLDMMFALDPRFRFDAARALYKGMVKFLAMQHQRPYQIQPLAVTHLQTHFSGHRQVTLRWQPQLDPLEPTAAPDRYIVYTRRNDGGFNDGVLYPSTEAVLSGLQPGVIYSYKVTAVNDGGESFPSEILSVCWQEDGRKPLLIVNGFDRLAGPARTAG
;
A
#
# COMPACT_ATOMS: atom_id res chain seq x y z
N MET A 1 75.68 -44.88 -7.36
CA MET A 1 76.78 -44.10 -6.74
C MET A 1 76.16 -43.20 -5.68
N THR A 2 76.11 -43.68 -4.42
CA THR A 2 76.92 -43.19 -3.27
C THR A 2 76.52 -41.77 -2.82
N LYS A 3 75.69 -41.63 -1.77
CA LYS A 3 76.05 -41.57 -0.33
C LYS A 3 76.96 -40.40 0.07
N ALA A 4 76.34 -39.40 0.69
CA ALA A 4 76.75 -38.69 1.92
C ALA A 4 75.45 -38.04 2.46
N VAL A 5 74.76 -38.41 3.55
CA VAL A 5 75.03 -38.99 4.89
C VAL A 5 75.72 -38.04 5.88
N ARG A 6 74.89 -37.59 6.83
CA ARG A 6 75.14 -37.20 8.26
C ARG A 6 75.64 -35.79 8.57
N LEU A 7 74.77 -35.01 9.21
CA LEU A 7 74.90 -34.70 10.64
C LEU A 7 73.53 -34.36 11.30
N ILE A 8 73.06 -35.29 12.16
CA ILE A 8 72.42 -35.10 13.50
C ILE A 8 71.09 -34.29 13.54
N SER A 9 69.88 -34.83 13.75
CA SER A 9 69.37 -35.85 14.71
C SER A 9 69.54 -35.48 16.19
N SER A 10 68.76 -34.51 16.67
CA SER A 10 68.28 -34.40 18.06
C SER A 10 67.18 -33.34 18.11
N LEU A 11 65.92 -33.75 17.97
CA LEU A 11 64.71 -33.17 18.60
C LEU A 11 63.48 -33.81 17.92
N MET A 12 63.26 -35.08 18.24
CA MET A 12 61.95 -35.71 18.10
C MET A 12 61.46 -35.98 19.53
N LEU A 13 60.15 -35.78 19.75
CA LEU A 13 59.39 -36.07 20.98
C LEU A 13 59.57 -35.08 22.14
N LEU A 14 58.74 -34.04 22.17
CA LEU A 14 57.75 -33.76 23.24
C LEU A 14 57.14 -32.36 22.99
N SER A 15 55.93 -32.30 22.44
CA SER A 15 54.99 -31.18 22.66
C SER A 15 53.61 -31.58 22.16
N LEU A 16 53.06 -32.62 22.78
CA LEU A 16 51.62 -32.72 22.99
C LEU A 16 51.20 -31.59 23.93
N CYS A 17 50.07 -30.96 23.61
CA CYS A 17 49.26 -30.15 24.52
C CYS A 17 49.92 -28.90 25.13
N THR A 18 49.76 -27.75 24.46
CA THR A 18 49.13 -26.54 25.03
C THR A 18 49.02 -25.47 23.94
N CYS A 19 47.98 -25.52 23.11
CA CYS A 19 47.45 -24.27 22.57
C CYS A 19 46.74 -23.57 23.73
N ALA A 20 47.51 -22.83 24.53
CA ALA A 20 46.94 -21.92 25.51
C ALA A 20 45.96 -21.01 24.75
N HIS A 21 44.68 -21.05 25.16
CA HIS A 21 43.73 -20.03 24.78
C HIS A 21 44.39 -18.67 25.03
N ARG A 22 44.75 -17.94 23.96
CA ARG A 22 44.90 -16.50 24.07
C ARG A 22 43.52 -16.02 24.53
N ALA A 23 43.40 -15.74 25.82
CA ALA A 23 42.28 -15.03 26.38
C ALA A 23 42.17 -13.75 25.55
N VAL A 24 41.12 -13.66 24.74
CA VAL A 24 40.73 -12.39 24.16
C VAL A 24 40.45 -11.50 25.36
N GLU A 25 41.34 -10.54 25.64
CA GLU A 25 41.06 -9.46 26.58
C GLU A 25 39.80 -8.76 26.08
N ARG A 26 38.64 -9.17 26.60
CA ARG A 26 37.39 -8.49 26.34
C ARG A 26 37.52 -7.13 27.02
N LYS A 27 37.81 -6.10 26.22
CA LYS A 27 37.70 -4.71 26.68
C LYS A 27 36.37 -4.57 27.43
N PRO A 28 36.37 -3.94 28.61
CA PRO A 28 35.14 -3.76 29.37
C PRO A 28 34.10 -3.04 28.50
N ARG A 29 32.84 -3.50 28.57
CA ARG A 29 31.72 -2.96 27.78
C ARG A 29 31.54 -1.45 27.95
N TYR A 30 32.01 -0.90 29.08
CA TYR A 30 31.93 0.50 29.45
C TYR A 30 33.24 0.97 30.06
N ASP A 31 33.68 2.15 29.66
CA ASP A 31 34.79 2.86 30.29
C ASP A 31 34.25 3.77 31.40
N TYR A 32 34.72 3.55 32.62
CA TYR A 32 34.32 4.32 33.80
C TYR A 32 35.36 5.37 34.21
N SER A 33 36.51 5.43 33.55
CA SER A 33 37.63 6.30 33.93
C SER A 33 37.28 7.80 33.80
N THR A 34 36.35 8.13 32.91
CA THR A 34 35.89 9.50 32.63
C THR A 34 34.64 9.90 33.42
N MET A 35 34.05 8.98 34.20
CA MET A 35 32.83 9.22 34.97
C MET A 35 33.15 9.57 36.42
N ASP A 36 32.44 10.52 37.01
CA ASP A 36 32.50 10.73 38.45
C ASP A 36 32.00 9.48 39.20
N LYS A 37 32.44 9.30 40.45
CA LYS A 37 32.14 8.11 41.26
C LYS A 37 30.63 7.83 41.38
N ARG A 38 29.80 8.87 41.44
CA ARG A 38 28.35 8.74 41.62
C ARG A 38 27.70 8.30 40.31
N THR A 39 28.03 8.95 39.20
CA THR A 39 27.56 8.56 37.87
C THR A 39 28.01 7.14 37.53
N ALA A 40 29.27 6.78 37.79
CA ALA A 40 29.77 5.42 37.60
C ALA A 40 29.00 4.38 38.42
N ALA A 41 28.64 4.70 39.68
CA ALA A 41 27.86 3.80 40.53
C ALA A 41 26.41 3.62 40.03
N ALA A 42 25.75 4.71 39.62
CA ALA A 42 24.42 4.65 39.01
C ALA A 42 24.46 3.85 37.70
N HIS A 43 25.42 4.15 36.83
CA HIS A 43 25.62 3.48 35.55
C HIS A 43 25.76 1.95 35.72
N LYS A 44 26.61 1.48 36.63
CA LYS A 44 26.76 0.04 36.92
C LYS A 44 25.45 -0.62 37.37
N LYS A 45 24.65 0.06 38.19
CA LYS A 45 23.34 -0.44 38.62
C LYS A 45 22.38 -0.55 37.44
N ILE A 46 22.33 0.48 36.59
CA ILE A 46 21.45 0.53 35.41
C ILE A 46 21.85 -0.57 34.40
N VAL A 47 23.15 -0.73 34.13
CA VAL A 47 23.64 -1.81 33.26
C VAL A 47 23.24 -3.18 33.79
N SER A 48 23.38 -3.40 35.11
CA SER A 48 22.98 -4.68 35.70
C SER A 48 21.46 -4.92 35.64
N TRP A 49 20.63 -3.86 35.72
CA TRP A 49 19.20 -3.98 35.47
C TRP A 49 18.91 -4.30 34.00
N LEU A 50 19.57 -3.61 33.08
CA LEU A 50 19.44 -3.86 31.64
C LEU A 50 19.81 -5.32 31.30
N ASP A 51 20.94 -5.82 31.82
CA ASP A 51 21.39 -7.19 31.57
C ASP A 51 20.37 -8.22 32.11
N HIS A 52 19.72 -7.92 33.23
CA HIS A 52 18.62 -8.74 33.74
C HIS A 52 17.40 -8.71 32.80
N CYS A 53 17.00 -7.55 32.29
CA CYS A 53 15.91 -7.44 31.33
C CYS A 53 16.19 -8.19 30.02
N VAL A 54 17.42 -8.10 29.50
CA VAL A 54 17.85 -8.84 28.29
C VAL A 54 17.84 -10.34 28.55
N ALA A 55 18.32 -10.80 29.70
CA ALA A 55 18.41 -12.24 30.01
C ALA A 55 17.05 -12.89 30.31
N THR A 56 16.10 -12.12 30.83
CA THR A 56 14.76 -12.63 31.21
C THR A 56 13.69 -12.32 30.19
N GLU A 57 13.98 -11.45 29.21
CA GLU A 57 13.01 -10.89 28.27
C GLU A 57 11.84 -10.16 28.96
N GLN A 58 12.04 -9.73 30.21
CA GLN A 58 11.04 -9.05 31.03
C GLN A 58 11.48 -7.63 31.41
N PRO A 59 10.56 -6.65 31.45
CA PRO A 59 9.13 -6.75 31.13
C PRO A 59 8.83 -6.78 29.61
N VAL A 60 9.86 -6.61 28.77
CA VAL A 60 9.75 -6.71 27.31
C VAL A 60 11.03 -7.32 26.75
N ALA A 61 10.93 -8.08 25.67
CA ALA A 61 12.08 -8.66 24.99
C ALA A 61 12.99 -7.56 24.43
N LEU A 62 14.25 -7.54 24.87
CA LEU A 62 15.27 -6.58 24.45
C LEU A 62 16.40 -7.31 23.71
N ALA A 63 16.80 -6.76 22.56
CA ALA A 63 17.90 -7.33 21.78
C ALA A 63 19.22 -7.29 22.58
N SER A 64 20.07 -8.30 22.37
CA SER A 64 21.41 -8.37 22.96
C SER A 64 22.35 -7.25 22.50
N SER A 65 21.95 -6.43 21.53
CA SER A 65 22.63 -5.23 21.05
C SER A 65 22.26 -3.95 21.82
N VAL A 66 21.30 -4.00 22.76
CA VAL A 66 20.90 -2.85 23.58
C VAL A 66 22.02 -2.43 24.53
N ARG A 67 22.33 -1.14 24.57
CA ARG A 67 23.39 -0.56 25.41
C ARG A 67 22.87 0.70 26.08
N LEU A 68 23.28 0.92 27.32
CA LEU A 68 23.23 2.23 27.96
C LEU A 68 24.28 3.13 27.30
N ASP A 69 23.89 4.29 26.76
CA ASP A 69 24.78 5.25 26.12
C ASP A 69 25.36 6.24 27.14
N SER A 70 24.49 6.84 27.96
CA SER A 70 24.90 7.82 28.96
C SER A 70 23.89 7.97 30.09
N VAL A 71 24.35 8.51 31.22
CA VAL A 71 23.52 8.86 32.38
C VAL A 71 23.90 10.27 32.80
N ALA A 72 22.93 11.16 32.86
CA ALA A 72 23.09 12.51 33.40
C ALA A 72 22.33 12.62 34.72
N ILE A 73 23.02 13.08 35.77
CA ILE A 73 22.47 13.25 37.12
C ILE A 73 22.59 14.71 37.51
N ASP A 74 21.46 15.38 37.71
CA ASP A 74 21.41 16.72 38.29
C ASP A 74 20.95 16.61 39.74
N GLU A 75 21.87 16.88 40.65
CA GLU A 75 21.62 16.83 42.10
C GLU A 75 20.76 17.98 42.59
N ALA A 76 20.97 19.19 42.05
CA ALA A 76 20.29 20.39 42.52
C ALA A 76 18.79 20.32 42.26
N SER A 77 18.39 19.71 41.13
CA SER A 77 16.97 19.55 40.78
C SER A 77 16.43 18.14 40.99
N ALA A 78 17.21 17.22 41.58
CA ALA A 78 16.88 15.81 41.77
C ALA A 78 16.37 15.14 40.47
N LYS A 79 17.10 15.31 39.37
CA LYS A 79 16.76 14.72 38.06
C LYS A 79 17.81 13.72 37.60
N MET A 80 17.36 12.66 36.93
CA MET A 80 18.22 11.69 36.27
C MET A 80 17.69 11.38 34.87
N ALA A 81 18.52 11.61 33.86
CA ALA A 81 18.23 11.25 32.47
C ALA A 81 19.12 10.08 32.05
N ILE A 82 18.50 9.01 31.53
CA ILE A 82 19.17 7.76 31.17
C ILE A 82 18.96 7.52 29.69
N TYR A 83 20.03 7.48 28.90
CA TYR A 83 19.96 7.38 27.45
C TYR A 83 20.40 6.00 26.99
N PHE A 84 19.55 5.31 26.24
CA PHE A 84 19.88 4.04 25.61
C PHE A 84 20.09 4.19 24.11
N ASN A 85 20.91 3.29 23.56
CA ASN A 85 21.12 3.21 22.13
C ASN A 85 19.85 2.81 21.39
N LYS A 86 19.87 3.08 20.08
CA LYS A 86 18.74 2.90 19.17
C LYS A 86 17.99 1.55 19.28
N PRO A 87 18.63 0.36 19.38
CA PRO A 87 17.93 -0.92 19.59
C PRO A 87 16.96 -0.97 20.78
N PHE A 88 17.14 -0.13 21.81
CA PHE A 88 16.21 -0.05 22.93
C PHE A 88 14.82 0.46 22.52
N SER A 89 14.70 1.15 21.38
CA SER A 89 13.43 1.66 20.85
C SER A 89 12.61 0.63 20.06
N TYR A 90 13.22 -0.50 19.69
CA TYR A 90 12.65 -1.49 18.77
C TYR A 90 11.48 -2.32 19.32
N PRO A 91 11.30 -2.50 20.65
CA PRO A 91 10.09 -3.13 21.16
C PRO A 91 8.83 -2.28 20.96
N ALA A 92 7.70 -2.98 20.88
CA ALA A 92 6.36 -2.36 20.88
C ALA A 92 5.96 -1.99 22.31
N TYR A 93 6.43 -0.83 22.79
CA TYR A 93 6.08 -0.37 24.13
C TYR A 93 4.58 -0.13 24.28
N ARG A 94 4.07 -0.50 25.45
CA ARG A 94 2.70 -0.29 25.92
C ARG A 94 2.75 0.34 27.32
N PRO A 95 1.68 1.00 27.79
CA PRO A 95 1.72 1.73 29.06
C PRO A 95 2.18 0.88 30.26
N ASP A 96 1.78 -0.38 30.31
CA ASP A 96 2.20 -1.37 31.31
C ASP A 96 3.69 -1.73 31.20
N HIS A 97 4.21 -1.96 29.99
CA HIS A 97 5.65 -2.15 29.78
C HIS A 97 6.45 -0.95 30.29
N VAL A 98 6.02 0.28 29.96
CA VAL A 98 6.70 1.50 30.39
C VAL A 98 6.70 1.63 31.92
N ALA A 99 5.55 1.41 32.57
CA ALA A 99 5.42 1.44 34.01
C ALA A 99 6.33 0.40 34.69
N ALA A 100 6.34 -0.84 34.19
CA ALA A 100 7.18 -1.92 34.71
C ALA A 100 8.68 -1.62 34.55
N MET A 101 9.10 -1.03 33.43
CA MET A 101 10.48 -0.61 33.18
C MET A 101 10.93 0.44 34.21
N TYR A 102 10.13 1.49 34.43
CA TYR A 102 10.43 2.50 35.44
C TYR A 102 10.45 1.92 36.86
N ALA A 103 9.53 1.02 37.20
CA ALA A 103 9.47 0.38 38.51
C ALA A 103 10.69 -0.51 38.78
N GLY A 104 11.05 -1.38 37.83
CA GLY A 104 12.22 -2.25 37.93
C GLY A 104 13.52 -1.47 38.07
N LEU A 105 13.66 -0.40 37.28
CA LEU A 105 14.81 0.49 37.34
C LEU A 105 14.91 1.21 38.70
N ARG A 106 13.80 1.78 39.20
CA ARG A 106 13.75 2.45 40.51
C ARG A 106 14.14 1.50 41.64
N ASN A 107 13.66 0.26 41.58
CA ASN A 107 14.05 -0.77 42.54
C ASN A 107 15.56 -1.02 42.51
N ARG A 108 16.17 -1.13 41.32
CA ARG A 108 17.62 -1.35 41.19
C ARG A 108 18.45 -0.16 41.67
N LEU A 109 18.02 1.06 41.38
CA LEU A 109 18.71 2.29 41.80
C LEU A 109 18.71 2.45 43.32
N GLY A 110 17.60 2.09 43.97
CA GLY A 110 17.45 2.02 45.42
C GLY A 110 17.25 3.38 46.09
N ARG A 111 17.33 3.41 47.44
CA ARG A 111 16.93 4.56 48.28
C ARG A 111 17.54 5.90 47.88
N ARG A 112 18.80 5.90 47.41
CA ARG A 112 19.53 7.12 47.04
C ARG A 112 18.85 7.97 45.97
N TYR A 113 18.14 7.33 45.03
CA TYR A 113 17.49 8.00 43.91
C TYR A 113 15.95 7.91 44.00
N ARG A 114 15.42 7.60 45.19
CA ARG A 114 13.98 7.41 45.40
C ARG A 114 13.18 8.64 44.99
N ASP A 115 13.66 9.81 45.41
CA ASP A 115 12.97 11.09 45.21
C ASP A 115 13.39 11.78 43.90
N TYR A 116 14.24 11.13 43.10
CA TYR A 116 14.64 11.67 41.80
C TYR A 116 13.52 11.49 40.77
N ARG A 117 13.33 12.52 39.95
CA ARG A 117 12.61 12.41 38.69
C ARG A 117 13.53 11.72 37.67
N ILE A 118 13.24 10.46 37.39
CA ILE A 118 13.97 9.64 36.43
C ILE A 118 13.21 9.66 35.11
N THR A 119 13.91 9.91 34.01
CA THR A 119 13.40 9.78 32.65
C THR A 119 14.29 8.84 31.84
N ILE A 120 13.70 7.82 31.24
CA ILE A 120 14.38 6.91 30.32
C ILE A 120 14.21 7.44 28.90
N TYR A 121 15.30 7.56 28.15
CA TYR A 121 15.33 8.07 26.80
C TYR A 121 15.80 7.00 25.81
N ALA A 122 15.11 6.92 24.67
CA ALA A 122 15.57 6.26 23.46
C ALA A 122 15.20 7.14 22.27
N LEU A 123 16.07 7.24 21.25
CA LEU A 123 15.86 8.13 20.10
C LEU A 123 15.60 9.60 20.50
N ARG A 124 16.20 10.05 21.62
CA ARG A 124 15.96 11.37 22.24
C ARG A 124 14.51 11.62 22.67
N GLN A 125 13.67 10.57 22.69
CA GLN A 125 12.30 10.61 23.17
C GLN A 125 12.22 9.96 24.55
N PRO A 126 11.44 10.53 25.49
CA PRO A 126 11.07 9.80 26.70
C PRO A 126 10.41 8.47 26.34
N LEU A 127 10.62 7.43 27.15
CA LEU A 127 10.15 6.07 26.86
C LEU A 127 8.64 6.00 26.62
N GLU A 128 7.85 6.75 27.40
CA GLU A 128 6.40 6.89 27.24
C GLU A 128 5.99 7.45 25.88
N GLN A 129 6.85 8.25 25.24
CA GLN A 129 6.60 8.78 23.90
C GLN A 129 6.80 7.73 22.81
N LEU A 130 7.37 6.56 23.12
CA LEU A 130 7.41 5.43 22.19
C LEU A 130 6.09 4.63 22.18
N VAL A 131 5.08 4.99 22.98
CA VAL A 131 3.75 4.36 22.90
C VAL A 131 2.91 5.11 21.85
N PRO A 132 2.43 4.42 20.79
CA PRO A 132 1.53 5.03 19.80
C PRO A 132 0.26 5.59 20.43
N ASN A 133 -0.27 6.67 19.85
CA ASN A 133 -1.49 7.31 20.34
C ASN A 133 -2.67 6.34 20.48
N LEU A 134 -2.79 5.35 19.59
CA LEU A 134 -3.82 4.30 19.64
C LEU A 134 -3.81 3.47 20.93
N TYR A 135 -2.66 3.32 21.58
CA TYR A 135 -2.47 2.44 22.74
C TYR A 135 -2.28 3.20 24.05
N ARG A 136 -2.55 4.52 24.08
CA ARG A 136 -2.48 5.33 25.30
C ARG A 136 -3.79 5.25 26.09
N SER A 137 -3.69 5.45 27.40
CA SER A 137 -4.76 5.18 28.37
C SER A 137 -5.94 6.15 28.35
N GLY A 138 -5.92 7.21 27.51
CA GLY A 138 -7.02 8.16 27.38
C GLY A 138 -6.72 9.33 26.44
N PHE A 139 -7.77 10.06 26.04
CA PHE A 139 -7.67 11.21 25.11
C PHE A 139 -6.78 12.35 25.64
N GLN A 140 -6.70 12.54 26.96
CA GLN A 140 -5.82 13.55 27.58
C GLN A 140 -4.32 13.25 27.41
N ASP A 141 -3.95 11.99 27.21
CA ASP A 141 -2.55 11.55 27.11
C ASP A 141 -2.05 11.50 25.66
N LEU A 142 -2.89 11.89 24.69
CA LEU A 142 -2.53 11.91 23.27
C LEU A 142 -1.41 12.93 23.01
N ASP A 143 -0.38 12.49 22.29
CA ASP A 143 0.59 13.41 21.72
C ASP A 143 -0.02 14.06 20.47
N ARG A 144 -0.56 15.26 20.67
CA ARG A 144 -1.21 16.06 19.62
C ARG A 144 -0.25 16.51 18.53
N SER A 145 1.07 16.46 18.76
CA SER A 145 2.05 16.82 17.72
C SER A 145 2.07 15.82 16.56
N ARG A 146 1.62 14.57 16.79
CA ARG A 146 1.61 13.47 15.81
C ARG A 146 0.29 13.32 15.06
N LEU A 147 -0.73 14.09 15.43
CA LEU A 147 -2.06 14.01 14.84
C LEU A 147 -2.14 14.88 13.59
N ALA A 148 -2.92 14.44 12.61
CA ALA A 148 -3.19 15.21 11.41
C ALA A 148 -3.73 16.59 11.77
N LYS A 149 -3.27 17.61 11.04
CA LYS A 149 -3.78 18.98 11.24
C LYS A 149 -5.20 19.08 10.68
N PRO A 150 -6.13 19.75 11.38
CA PRO A 150 -7.45 20.03 10.84
C PRO A 150 -7.33 20.85 9.54
N SER A 151 -7.99 20.39 8.48
CA SER A 151 -8.20 21.19 7.28
C SER A 151 -9.55 21.91 7.40
N PRO A 152 -9.62 23.23 7.14
CA PRO A 152 -10.89 23.96 7.15
C PRO A 152 -11.80 23.59 5.98
N VAL A 153 -11.25 22.97 4.92
CA VAL A 153 -12.00 22.52 3.74
C VAL A 153 -12.02 21.00 3.72
N ALA A 154 -13.20 20.42 3.54
CA ALA A 154 -13.35 18.99 3.32
C ALA A 154 -12.66 18.61 2.00
N PRO A 155 -11.76 17.61 1.97
CA PRO A 155 -11.09 17.23 0.74
C PRO A 155 -12.13 16.71 -0.27
N VAL A 156 -12.16 17.31 -1.46
CA VAL A 156 -12.92 16.77 -2.59
C VAL A 156 -12.09 15.63 -3.18
N ALA A 157 -12.61 14.40 -3.09
CA ALA A 157 -11.94 13.23 -3.66
C ALA A 157 -11.71 13.42 -5.16
N LEU A 158 -10.53 12.96 -5.62
CA LEU A 158 -10.12 13.11 -7.01
C LEU A 158 -11.10 12.44 -7.98
N VAL A 159 -11.56 11.24 -7.62
CA VAL A 159 -12.55 10.46 -8.37
C VAL A 159 -13.61 9.99 -7.37
N ARG A 160 -14.89 10.13 -7.74
CA ARG A 160 -16.02 9.61 -6.97
C ARG A 160 -17.10 9.06 -7.89
N PRO A 161 -17.80 7.98 -7.53
CA PRO A 161 -18.99 7.55 -8.26
C PRO A 161 -20.07 8.64 -8.15
N GLU A 162 -20.77 8.91 -9.25
CA GLU A 162 -21.84 9.92 -9.29
C GLU A 162 -23.07 9.46 -8.48
N ARG A 163 -23.46 8.19 -8.63
CA ARG A 163 -24.65 7.61 -7.97
C ARG A 163 -24.29 6.40 -7.11
N PRO A 164 -23.57 6.59 -5.98
CA PRO A 164 -23.18 5.47 -5.14
C PRO A 164 -24.39 4.81 -4.47
N LEU A 165 -24.41 3.48 -4.42
CA LEU A 165 -25.43 2.71 -3.69
C LEU A 165 -25.34 2.91 -2.17
N PHE A 166 -24.16 3.22 -1.64
CA PHE A 166 -23.91 3.52 -0.23
C PHE A 166 -22.63 4.36 -0.06
N ARG A 167 -22.38 4.92 1.14
CA ARG A 167 -21.16 5.69 1.44
C ARG A 167 -20.49 5.20 2.73
N PRO A 168 -19.18 4.88 2.71
CA PRO A 168 -18.46 4.35 3.88
C PRO A 168 -17.99 5.47 4.82
N HIS A 169 -18.92 6.08 5.56
CA HIS A 169 -18.64 7.22 6.46
C HIS A 169 -17.65 6.91 7.59
N LEU A 170 -17.62 5.65 8.06
CA LEU A 170 -16.70 5.15 9.08
C LEU A 170 -15.50 4.39 8.48
N GLY A 171 -15.44 4.30 7.14
CA GLY A 171 -14.31 3.76 6.38
C GLY A 171 -13.26 4.82 6.07
N LEU A 172 -12.74 4.81 4.85
CA LEU A 172 -11.66 5.67 4.33
C LEU A 172 -12.14 6.76 3.37
N LEU A 173 -13.42 7.10 3.38
CA LEU A 173 -13.97 8.15 2.52
C LEU A 173 -13.16 9.46 2.61
N GLY A 174 -12.73 9.95 1.44
CA GLY A 174 -11.96 11.20 1.32
C GLY A 174 -10.52 11.09 1.81
N ARG A 175 -9.99 9.87 1.96
CA ARG A 175 -8.56 9.62 2.22
C ARG A 175 -7.86 9.26 0.92
N THR A 176 -6.63 9.73 0.77
CA THR A 176 -5.74 9.33 -0.31
C THR A 176 -4.56 8.55 0.26
N ILE A 177 -4.29 7.40 -0.32
CA ILE A 177 -3.30 6.47 0.18
C ILE A 177 -2.35 6.08 -0.94
N ASP A 178 -1.05 6.13 -0.65
CA ASP A 178 -0.01 5.62 -1.52
C ASP A 178 0.43 4.21 -1.05
N VAL A 179 0.30 3.22 -1.92
CA VAL A 179 0.69 1.83 -1.64
C VAL A 179 1.73 1.38 -2.66
N ARG A 180 2.85 0.89 -2.15
CA ARG A 180 4.02 0.55 -2.94
C ARG A 180 4.35 -0.92 -2.72
N PRO A 181 4.10 -1.82 -3.69
CA PRO A 181 4.80 -3.09 -3.66
C PRO A 181 6.30 -2.83 -3.87
N SER A 182 7.10 -3.84 -3.57
CA SER A 182 8.55 -3.83 -3.75
C SER A 182 9.00 -3.63 -5.21
N HIS A 183 10.21 -4.10 -5.50
CA HIS A 183 10.93 -3.99 -6.76
C HIS A 183 10.19 -4.47 -7.98
N GLY A 184 10.73 -4.14 -9.15
CA GLY A 184 10.24 -4.62 -10.42
C GLY A 184 11.37 -4.91 -11.41
N TRP A 185 10.97 -5.37 -12.58
CA TRP A 185 11.86 -5.61 -13.72
C TRP A 185 12.59 -4.31 -14.10
N TYR A 186 13.92 -4.35 -14.12
CA TYR A 186 14.76 -3.17 -14.35
C TYR A 186 15.97 -3.46 -15.21
N TYR A 187 16.59 -2.41 -15.74
CA TYR A 187 17.80 -2.47 -16.53
C TYR A 187 19.05 -2.32 -15.64
N ASP A 188 19.89 -3.35 -15.62
CA ASP A 188 21.20 -3.32 -14.98
C ASP A 188 22.24 -2.78 -15.97
N SER A 189 22.70 -1.55 -15.75
CA SER A 189 23.71 -0.86 -16.58
C SER A 189 25.10 -1.49 -16.48
N HIS A 190 25.42 -2.23 -15.42
CA HIS A 190 26.69 -2.93 -15.29
C HIS A 190 26.70 -4.25 -16.06
N GLN A 191 25.54 -4.93 -16.13
CA GLN A 191 25.39 -6.19 -16.85
C GLN A 191 24.81 -6.03 -18.26
N HIS A 192 24.49 -4.80 -18.67
CA HIS A 192 23.87 -4.45 -19.94
C HIS A 192 22.63 -5.29 -20.26
N ARG A 193 21.76 -5.53 -19.27
CA ARG A 193 20.58 -6.38 -19.44
C ARG A 193 19.42 -6.01 -18.52
N TRP A 194 18.22 -6.39 -18.95
CA TRP A 194 17.05 -6.38 -18.10
C TRP A 194 17.00 -7.60 -17.17
N GLN A 195 16.68 -7.39 -15.89
CA GLN A 195 16.60 -8.45 -14.88
C GLN A 195 15.63 -8.12 -13.73
N TRP A 196 15.34 -9.12 -12.90
CA TRP A 196 14.67 -8.94 -11.62
C TRP A 196 15.67 -8.46 -10.56
N GLN A 197 15.23 -7.67 -9.59
CA GLN A 197 16.11 -7.23 -8.50
C GLN A 197 16.38 -8.35 -7.51
N ARG A 198 15.42 -9.25 -7.29
CA ARG A 198 15.60 -10.41 -6.41
C ARG A 198 15.76 -11.73 -7.17
N PRO A 199 16.44 -12.72 -6.56
CA PRO A 199 16.58 -14.03 -7.15
C PRO A 199 15.24 -14.75 -7.27
N ARG A 200 15.14 -15.66 -8.25
CA ARG A 200 14.00 -16.56 -8.41
C ARG A 200 14.13 -17.70 -7.41
N LEU A 201 13.20 -17.79 -6.46
CA LEU A 201 13.19 -18.77 -5.38
C LEU A 201 11.77 -19.30 -5.19
N PHE A 202 11.65 -20.60 -4.86
CA PHE A 202 10.36 -21.24 -4.58
C PHE A 202 9.26 -20.96 -5.63
N GLN A 203 9.65 -20.97 -6.92
CA GLN A 203 8.77 -20.69 -8.07
C GLN A 203 8.18 -19.26 -8.11
N THR A 204 8.77 -18.31 -7.38
CA THR A 204 8.38 -16.90 -7.40
C THR A 204 9.60 -15.97 -7.44
N VAL A 205 9.34 -14.67 -7.48
CA VAL A 205 10.30 -13.59 -7.32
C VAL A 205 9.67 -12.51 -6.43
N GLU A 206 10.44 -11.93 -5.51
CA GLU A 206 9.92 -10.91 -4.57
C GLU A 206 9.19 -9.76 -5.29
N ASP A 207 9.79 -9.32 -6.40
CA ASP A 207 9.34 -8.24 -7.29
C ASP A 207 7.85 -8.38 -7.73
N LEU A 208 7.36 -9.62 -7.81
CA LEU A 208 5.95 -9.95 -8.10
C LEU A 208 5.21 -10.54 -6.89
N LEU A 209 5.92 -11.10 -5.91
CA LEU A 209 5.31 -11.65 -4.71
C LEU A 209 4.59 -10.57 -3.91
N SER A 210 5.26 -9.46 -3.57
CA SER A 210 4.61 -8.36 -2.83
C SER A 210 3.46 -7.74 -3.62
N TYR A 211 3.61 -7.63 -4.94
CA TYR A 211 2.55 -7.17 -5.85
C TYR A 211 1.28 -8.03 -5.72
N SER A 212 1.43 -9.35 -5.53
CA SER A 212 0.32 -10.30 -5.36
C SER A 212 -0.44 -10.19 -4.03
N PHE A 213 0.07 -9.42 -3.06
CA PHE A 213 -0.71 -9.00 -1.87
C PHE A 213 -1.41 -7.67 -2.13
N VAL A 214 -0.73 -6.75 -2.82
CA VAL A 214 -1.18 -5.36 -2.99
C VAL A 214 -2.35 -5.27 -3.95
N VAL A 215 -2.18 -5.72 -5.19
CA VAL A 215 -3.14 -5.45 -6.28
C VAL A 215 -4.44 -6.25 -6.18
N PRO A 216 -4.43 -7.57 -5.91
CA PRO A 216 -5.68 -8.32 -5.84
C PRO A 216 -6.41 -8.16 -4.51
N TYR A 217 -5.74 -7.71 -3.44
CA TYR A 217 -6.32 -7.69 -2.09
C TYR A 217 -6.28 -6.32 -1.40
N LEU A 218 -5.10 -5.78 -1.11
CA LEU A 218 -4.98 -4.56 -0.31
C LEU A 218 -5.62 -3.34 -0.98
N ILE A 219 -5.32 -3.08 -2.26
CA ILE A 219 -5.89 -1.94 -3.00
C ILE A 219 -7.43 -2.02 -3.04
N PRO A 220 -8.05 -3.15 -3.45
CA PRO A 220 -9.50 -3.27 -3.39
C PRO A 220 -10.11 -3.04 -2.02
N MET A 221 -9.47 -3.50 -0.92
CA MET A 221 -9.98 -3.22 0.44
C MET A 221 -9.96 -1.73 0.79
N LEU A 222 -8.92 -1.01 0.36
CA LEU A 222 -8.80 0.41 0.62
C LEU A 222 -9.82 1.21 -0.21
N GLU A 223 -9.99 0.87 -1.49
CA GLU A 223 -10.94 1.52 -2.39
C GLU A 223 -12.40 1.21 -2.02
N ASN A 224 -12.72 -0.03 -1.67
CA ASN A 224 -14.05 -0.41 -1.18
C ASN A 224 -14.41 0.26 0.16
N ALA A 225 -13.41 0.67 0.93
CA ALA A 225 -13.61 1.50 2.12
C ALA A 225 -13.72 3.00 1.79
N GLY A 226 -13.56 3.41 0.51
CA GLY A 226 -13.73 4.78 0.03
C GLY A 226 -12.45 5.59 -0.13
N ALA A 227 -11.27 4.98 -0.06
CA ALA A 227 -10.00 5.66 -0.31
C ALA A 227 -9.75 5.85 -1.82
N THR A 228 -9.05 6.91 -2.19
CA THR A 228 -8.34 7.01 -3.47
C THR A 228 -6.95 6.41 -3.29
N VAL A 229 -6.58 5.41 -4.10
CA VAL A 229 -5.30 4.71 -3.95
C VAL A 229 -4.39 4.97 -5.14
N PHE A 230 -3.17 5.41 -4.85
CA PHE A 230 -2.09 5.57 -5.81
C PHE A 230 -1.03 4.50 -5.61
N MET A 231 -0.39 4.12 -6.71
CA MET A 231 0.65 3.10 -6.74
C MET A 231 1.68 3.46 -7.80
N PRO A 232 2.99 3.49 -7.48
CA PRO A 232 4.04 3.89 -8.42
C PRO A 232 4.43 2.75 -9.39
N ARG A 233 3.53 1.81 -9.68
CA ARG A 233 3.68 0.71 -10.67
C ARG A 233 2.31 0.44 -11.30
N GLU A 234 2.29 -0.07 -12.53
CA GLU A 234 1.03 -0.38 -13.22
C GLU A 234 0.22 -1.41 -12.42
N ARG A 235 -1.05 -1.08 -12.16
CA ARG A 235 -1.97 -1.89 -11.34
C ARG A 235 -2.83 -2.85 -12.17
N ASP A 236 -2.95 -2.65 -13.48
CA ASP A 236 -3.68 -3.55 -14.35
C ASP A 236 -2.78 -4.66 -14.92
N VAL A 237 -3.15 -5.90 -14.64
CA VAL A 237 -2.43 -7.09 -15.11
C VAL A 237 -2.80 -7.46 -16.56
N GLN A 238 -3.80 -6.79 -17.14
CA GLN A 238 -4.12 -6.89 -18.56
C GLN A 238 -2.96 -6.39 -19.41
N SER A 239 -2.33 -7.30 -20.17
CA SER A 239 -1.16 -6.97 -21.00
C SER A 239 -1.49 -6.30 -22.32
N LEU A 240 -2.77 -6.26 -22.72
CA LEU A 240 -3.23 -5.54 -23.90
C LEU A 240 -3.58 -4.10 -23.50
N GLU A 241 -3.32 -3.15 -24.39
CA GLU A 241 -3.65 -1.74 -24.19
C GLU A 241 -4.22 -1.13 -25.46
N THR A 242 -5.10 -0.15 -25.29
CA THR A 242 -5.58 0.73 -26.33
C THR A 242 -5.73 2.11 -25.75
N ILE A 243 -5.21 3.11 -26.45
CA ILE A 243 -5.33 4.52 -26.08
C ILE A 243 -6.08 5.22 -27.22
N VAL A 244 -7.08 6.00 -26.85
CA VAL A 244 -7.78 6.89 -27.77
C VAL A 244 -7.46 8.31 -27.33
N ASP A 245 -6.79 9.05 -28.20
CA ASP A 245 -6.35 10.43 -28.01
C ASP A 245 -7.36 11.40 -28.63
N ASN A 246 -7.47 12.63 -28.15
CA ASN A 246 -8.38 13.60 -28.79
C ASN A 246 -7.95 13.99 -30.22
N ASP A 247 -6.70 13.74 -30.59
CA ASP A 247 -6.19 13.93 -31.94
C ASP A 247 -6.38 12.67 -32.82
N ASP A 248 -7.03 11.60 -32.33
CA ASP A 248 -7.40 10.40 -33.11
C ASP A 248 -8.80 10.53 -33.74
N PRO A 249 -8.93 10.91 -35.03
CA PRO A 249 -10.23 11.08 -35.68
C PRO A 249 -11.04 9.79 -35.85
N ALA A 250 -10.41 8.61 -35.69
CA ALA A 250 -11.09 7.32 -35.82
C ALA A 250 -11.78 6.87 -34.53
N GLY A 251 -11.30 7.32 -33.38
CA GLY A 251 -11.83 6.96 -32.07
C GLY A 251 -12.44 8.11 -31.28
N TYR A 252 -12.12 9.36 -31.59
CA TYR A 252 -12.57 10.53 -30.86
C TYR A 252 -13.65 11.32 -31.62
N HIS A 253 -14.74 11.66 -30.92
CA HIS A 253 -15.86 12.41 -31.48
C HIS A 253 -16.38 13.47 -30.52
N GLU A 254 -16.57 14.69 -31.03
CA GLU A 254 -17.18 15.82 -30.31
C GLU A 254 -18.61 16.07 -30.80
N GLN A 255 -19.52 16.31 -29.86
CA GLN A 255 -20.86 16.79 -30.13
C GLN A 255 -21.06 18.10 -29.38
N ALA A 256 -21.38 19.17 -30.10
CA ALA A 256 -21.62 20.50 -29.53
C ALA A 256 -22.61 21.32 -30.39
N GLU A 257 -23.22 22.33 -29.77
CA GLU A 257 -24.01 23.35 -30.47
C GLU A 257 -23.07 24.31 -31.25
N PRO A 258 -23.49 24.86 -32.41
CA PRO A 258 -22.59 25.61 -33.30
C PRO A 258 -21.95 26.86 -32.68
N ASP A 259 -22.65 27.54 -31.78
CA ASP A 259 -22.24 28.77 -31.10
C ASP A 259 -21.38 28.51 -29.85
N ALA A 260 -21.20 27.25 -29.46
CA ALA A 260 -20.43 26.90 -28.28
C ALA A 260 -19.66 25.57 -28.46
N PRO A 261 -18.64 25.56 -29.34
CA PRO A 261 -17.87 24.37 -29.65
C PRO A 261 -16.90 23.98 -28.52
N TRP A 262 -16.28 22.81 -28.68
CA TRP A 262 -15.02 22.49 -28.02
C TRP A 262 -13.88 23.27 -28.70
N SER A 263 -12.92 23.72 -27.89
CA SER A 263 -11.75 24.48 -28.34
C SER A 263 -10.47 23.78 -27.93
N THR A 264 -9.40 23.96 -28.70
CA THR A 264 -8.07 23.47 -28.31
C THR A 264 -7.55 24.34 -27.17
N ALA A 265 -7.14 23.72 -26.07
CA ALA A 265 -6.53 24.42 -24.96
C ALA A 265 -5.11 24.92 -25.32
N GLU A 266 -4.65 25.97 -24.64
CA GLU A 266 -3.26 26.43 -24.78
C GLU A 266 -2.28 25.42 -24.16
N GLU A 267 -2.70 24.73 -23.10
CA GLU A 267 -1.93 23.67 -22.46
C GLU A 267 -1.79 22.45 -23.37
N LYS A 268 -0.57 21.92 -23.45
CA LYS A 268 -0.27 20.67 -24.16
C LYS A 268 -0.92 19.49 -23.44
N GLY A 269 -1.32 18.48 -24.20
CA GLY A 269 -1.90 17.25 -23.69
C GLY A 269 -1.03 16.03 -23.99
N PHE A 270 -1.63 14.87 -23.77
CA PHE A 270 -1.04 13.58 -24.10
C PHE A 270 -0.85 13.43 -25.61
N ALA A 271 0.20 12.69 -25.99
CA ALA A 271 0.25 11.99 -27.26
C ALA A 271 1.01 10.68 -27.07
N PRO A 272 0.67 9.62 -27.83
CA PRO A 272 1.36 8.35 -27.72
C PRO A 272 2.84 8.50 -28.13
N VAL A 273 3.74 8.26 -27.18
CA VAL A 273 5.19 8.23 -27.42
C VAL A 273 5.73 6.86 -27.04
N GLU A 274 5.92 5.98 -28.02
CA GLU A 274 6.62 4.71 -27.84
C GLU A 274 7.55 4.38 -29.03
N PRO A 275 8.75 3.80 -28.77
CA PRO A 275 9.29 3.48 -27.45
C PRO A 275 9.75 4.73 -26.69
N LEU A 276 9.63 4.71 -25.36
CA LEU A 276 10.26 5.70 -24.50
C LEU A 276 11.77 5.43 -24.44
N LEU A 277 12.55 6.43 -24.88
CA LEU A 277 14.02 6.34 -25.07
C LEU A 277 14.79 7.28 -24.15
N SER A 278 14.38 8.55 -24.12
CA SER A 278 15.02 9.60 -23.32
C SER A 278 14.15 9.92 -22.12
N ALA A 279 14.76 9.99 -20.94
CA ALA A 279 14.07 10.37 -19.69
C ALA A 279 13.41 11.77 -19.77
N SER A 280 13.89 12.65 -20.67
CA SER A 280 13.34 14.00 -20.84
C SER A 280 12.02 14.07 -21.62
N VAL A 281 11.57 12.96 -22.22
CA VAL A 281 10.39 12.95 -23.09
C VAL A 281 9.14 12.65 -22.27
N ASN A 282 8.40 13.70 -21.93
CA ASN A 282 7.12 13.56 -21.24
C ASN A 282 5.97 13.40 -22.26
N PRO A 283 5.24 12.26 -22.31
CA PRO A 283 4.12 12.05 -23.22
C PRO A 283 2.98 13.06 -23.07
N PHE A 284 2.78 13.59 -21.86
CA PHE A 284 1.72 14.55 -21.52
C PHE A 284 2.06 15.99 -21.90
N ARG A 285 3.11 16.18 -22.71
CA ARG A 285 3.51 17.49 -23.24
C ARG A 285 3.71 17.48 -24.75
N GLN A 286 3.25 16.44 -25.44
CA GLN A 286 3.52 16.24 -26.87
C GLN A 286 2.30 16.49 -27.76
N GLY A 287 1.08 16.34 -27.25
CA GLY A 287 -0.15 16.50 -28.03
C GLY A 287 -0.91 17.77 -27.70
N SER A 288 -2.19 17.76 -28.04
CA SER A 288 -3.13 18.82 -27.71
C SER A 288 -4.11 18.37 -26.63
N SER A 289 -4.92 19.29 -26.12
CA SER A 289 -6.06 18.96 -25.27
C SER A 289 -7.23 19.86 -25.64
N ARG A 290 -8.43 19.49 -25.21
CA ARG A 290 -9.70 20.13 -25.55
C ARG A 290 -10.35 20.69 -24.29
N HIS A 291 -11.08 21.78 -24.43
CA HIS A 291 -11.92 22.31 -23.36
C HIS A 291 -13.25 22.87 -23.87
N THR A 292 -14.21 23.00 -22.97
CA THR A 292 -15.45 23.74 -23.21
C THR A 292 -16.01 24.30 -21.90
N THR A 293 -16.84 25.32 -21.98
CA THR A 293 -17.51 25.89 -20.79
C THR A 293 -18.54 24.92 -20.22
N ALA A 294 -18.53 24.78 -18.90
CA ALA A 294 -19.48 24.02 -18.13
C ALA A 294 -20.88 24.67 -18.12
N ASP A 295 -21.90 23.82 -18.09
CA ASP A 295 -23.32 24.19 -18.04
C ASP A 295 -24.05 23.31 -17.00
N ALA A 296 -25.19 23.76 -16.49
CA ALA A 296 -26.00 22.98 -15.57
C ALA A 296 -26.66 21.75 -16.24
N ILE A 297 -26.72 21.71 -17.57
CA ILE A 297 -27.23 20.58 -18.35
C ILE A 297 -26.24 20.13 -19.42
N ALA A 298 -26.23 18.83 -19.72
CA ALA A 298 -25.33 18.23 -20.72
C ALA A 298 -25.71 18.64 -22.16
N ARG A 299 -25.12 19.72 -22.68
CA ARG A 299 -25.29 20.20 -24.07
C ARG A 299 -24.16 19.78 -24.99
N ARG A 300 -22.98 19.50 -24.43
CA ARG A 300 -21.76 19.19 -25.17
C ARG A 300 -21.13 17.93 -24.62
N ARG A 301 -20.57 17.12 -25.52
CA ARG A 301 -19.98 15.83 -25.20
C ARG A 301 -18.72 15.59 -26.01
N ALA A 302 -17.78 14.86 -25.45
CA ALA A 302 -16.66 14.26 -26.16
C ALA A 302 -16.63 12.76 -25.83
N THR A 303 -16.43 11.91 -26.84
CA THR A 303 -16.54 10.46 -26.73
C THR A 303 -15.32 9.78 -27.35
N TRP A 304 -14.76 8.83 -26.62
CA TRP A 304 -13.63 7.98 -27.03
C TRP A 304 -14.10 6.54 -27.21
N ILE A 305 -13.94 6.00 -28.42
CA ILE A 305 -14.36 4.65 -28.83
C ILE A 305 -13.12 3.81 -29.18
N PRO A 306 -12.61 3.00 -28.24
CA PRO A 306 -11.45 2.15 -28.49
C PRO A 306 -11.75 1.00 -29.47
N ASP A 307 -10.73 0.57 -30.21
CA ASP A 307 -10.72 -0.73 -30.89
C ASP A 307 -10.12 -1.79 -29.96
N ILE A 308 -10.97 -2.44 -29.16
CA ILE A 308 -10.52 -3.36 -28.12
C ILE A 308 -9.92 -4.63 -28.75
N PRO A 309 -8.65 -5.00 -28.46
CA PRO A 309 -7.99 -6.09 -29.18
C PRO A 309 -8.57 -7.47 -28.89
N ALA A 310 -9.08 -7.69 -27.67
CA ALA A 310 -9.69 -8.94 -27.23
C ALA A 310 -10.76 -8.68 -26.16
N THR A 311 -11.81 -9.51 -26.13
CA THR A 311 -12.81 -9.43 -25.06
C THR A 311 -12.14 -9.74 -23.72
N GLY A 312 -12.32 -8.86 -22.73
CA GLY A 312 -11.67 -9.01 -21.43
C GLY A 312 -11.95 -7.86 -20.48
N GLU A 313 -11.35 -7.93 -19.29
CA GLU A 313 -11.34 -6.85 -18.32
C GLU A 313 -10.17 -5.90 -18.62
N TYR A 314 -10.46 -4.59 -18.65
CA TYR A 314 -9.49 -3.52 -18.88
C TYR A 314 -9.70 -2.43 -17.83
N ALA A 315 -8.60 -1.99 -17.20
CA ALA A 315 -8.61 -0.74 -16.44
C ALA A 315 -8.87 0.44 -17.39
N VAL A 316 -9.67 1.41 -16.94
CA VAL A 316 -9.93 2.65 -17.66
C VAL A 316 -9.24 3.78 -16.92
N TYR A 317 -8.38 4.51 -17.63
CA TYR A 317 -7.71 5.71 -17.15
C TYR A 317 -8.06 6.91 -18.03
N VAL A 318 -8.12 8.08 -17.43
CA VAL A 318 -8.37 9.35 -18.12
C VAL A 318 -7.23 10.32 -17.87
N THR A 319 -6.97 11.21 -18.82
CA THR A 319 -6.10 12.38 -18.63
C THR A 319 -6.83 13.64 -19.05
N TYR A 320 -6.39 14.77 -18.50
CA TYR A 320 -6.95 16.10 -18.69
C TYR A 320 -5.92 17.15 -18.24
N ALA A 321 -6.10 18.39 -18.68
CA ALA A 321 -5.38 19.54 -18.13
C ALA A 321 -6.00 19.93 -16.78
N ALA A 322 -5.19 20.22 -15.76
CA ALA A 322 -5.69 20.60 -14.44
C ALA A 322 -5.46 22.09 -14.15
N SER A 323 -6.51 22.77 -13.69
CA SER A 323 -6.46 24.20 -13.39
C SER A 323 -7.54 24.60 -12.37
N PRO A 324 -7.30 25.63 -11.52
CA PRO A 324 -8.35 26.19 -10.66
C PRO A 324 -9.56 26.74 -11.43
N GLN A 325 -9.44 26.99 -12.75
CA GLN A 325 -10.55 27.39 -13.62
C GLN A 325 -11.37 26.20 -14.14
N HIS A 326 -11.00 24.97 -13.79
CA HIS A 326 -11.71 23.77 -14.19
C HIS A 326 -12.71 23.32 -13.12
N VAL A 327 -13.68 22.53 -13.55
CA VAL A 327 -14.72 21.99 -12.68
C VAL A 327 -14.18 20.93 -11.70
N PRO A 328 -14.65 20.91 -10.44
CA PRO A 328 -14.30 19.88 -9.46
C PRO A 328 -15.16 18.60 -9.57
N ASP A 329 -16.03 18.52 -10.57
CA ASP A 329 -17.07 17.52 -10.77
C ASP A 329 -17.28 17.18 -12.27
N ALA A 330 -16.21 17.06 -13.05
CA ALA A 330 -16.31 16.66 -14.45
C ALA A 330 -16.98 15.29 -14.58
N HIS A 331 -18.06 15.22 -15.35
CA HIS A 331 -18.91 14.04 -15.44
C HIS A 331 -18.46 13.09 -16.56
N TYR A 332 -17.91 11.94 -16.18
CA TYR A 332 -17.49 10.85 -17.06
C TYR A 332 -18.45 9.67 -17.01
N GLN A 333 -18.74 9.09 -18.17
CA GLN A 333 -19.58 7.92 -18.37
C GLN A 333 -18.73 6.83 -19.04
N VAL A 334 -18.55 5.70 -18.37
CA VAL A 334 -17.85 4.54 -18.94
C VAL A 334 -18.91 3.55 -19.41
N HIS A 335 -19.09 3.44 -20.72
CA HIS A 335 -19.95 2.44 -21.35
C HIS A 335 -19.17 1.14 -21.54
N HIS A 336 -19.64 0.07 -20.91
CA HIS A 336 -18.97 -1.23 -20.92
C HIS A 336 -19.98 -2.36 -21.12
N ALA A 337 -19.50 -3.60 -21.23
CA ALA A 337 -20.35 -4.76 -21.52
C ALA A 337 -21.42 -5.06 -20.45
N GLY A 338 -21.39 -4.37 -19.30
CA GLY A 338 -22.33 -4.51 -18.18
C GLY A 338 -23.33 -3.37 -18.04
N GLY A 339 -23.20 -2.30 -18.82
CA GLY A 339 -24.01 -1.09 -18.69
C GLY A 339 -23.17 0.18 -18.81
N CYS A 340 -23.48 1.17 -17.98
CA CYS A 340 -22.74 2.43 -17.90
C CYS A 340 -22.48 2.74 -16.42
N SER A 341 -21.22 2.99 -16.07
CA SER A 341 -20.84 3.49 -14.74
C SER A 341 -20.43 4.97 -14.84
N GLU A 342 -20.94 5.80 -13.93
CA GLU A 342 -20.77 7.27 -13.95
C GLU A 342 -19.86 7.76 -12.82
N PHE A 343 -18.96 8.69 -13.15
CA PHE A 343 -17.94 9.23 -12.25
C PHE A 343 -17.90 10.75 -12.31
N LEU A 344 -17.63 11.38 -11.16
CA LEU A 344 -17.19 12.77 -11.07
C LEU A 344 -15.69 12.81 -10.82
N VAL A 345 -14.98 13.61 -11.61
CA VAL A 345 -13.53 13.82 -11.51
C VAL A 345 -13.23 15.27 -11.18
N ASN A 346 -12.37 15.50 -10.18
CA ASN A 346 -11.92 16.83 -9.82
C ASN A 346 -10.80 17.30 -10.76
N GLN A 347 -11.15 18.10 -11.77
CA GLN A 347 -10.19 18.59 -12.77
C GLN A 347 -9.37 19.80 -12.30
N GLN A 348 -9.46 20.18 -11.03
CA GLN A 348 -8.59 21.22 -10.46
C GLN A 348 -7.23 20.67 -10.03
N ILE A 349 -7.08 19.35 -9.95
CA ILE A 349 -5.91 18.63 -9.48
C ILE A 349 -5.69 17.36 -10.34
N GLY A 350 -4.52 16.73 -10.24
CA GLY A 350 -4.28 15.41 -10.87
C GLY A 350 -4.20 15.39 -12.41
N GLY A 351 -4.04 16.54 -13.07
CA GLY A 351 -3.92 16.60 -14.52
C GLY A 351 -2.56 16.17 -15.06
N HIS A 352 -2.45 16.05 -16.38
CA HIS A 352 -1.21 15.70 -17.10
C HIS A 352 -0.60 14.36 -16.68
N THR A 353 -1.44 13.40 -16.29
CA THR A 353 -1.10 12.01 -15.99
C THR A 353 -2.34 11.11 -16.09
N TRP A 354 -2.17 9.79 -15.95
CA TRP A 354 -3.28 8.84 -15.99
C TRP A 354 -4.01 8.72 -14.65
N ILE A 355 -5.30 9.04 -14.63
CA ILE A 355 -6.20 8.91 -13.47
C ILE A 355 -7.13 7.70 -13.65
N TYR A 356 -7.09 6.76 -12.70
CA TYR A 356 -7.87 5.52 -12.73
C TYR A 356 -9.35 5.74 -12.38
N LEU A 357 -10.26 5.23 -13.22
CA LEU A 357 -11.70 5.25 -12.94
C LEU A 357 -12.24 3.89 -12.44
N GLY A 358 -11.67 2.79 -12.91
CA GLY A 358 -12.18 1.46 -12.60
C GLY A 358 -11.68 0.42 -13.58
N ARG A 359 -12.12 -0.83 -13.39
CA ARG A 359 -11.85 -1.94 -14.32
C ARG A 359 -13.17 -2.53 -14.80
N PHE A 360 -13.31 -2.62 -16.11
CA PHE A 360 -14.58 -3.00 -16.74
C PHE A 360 -14.35 -4.00 -17.86
N LYS A 361 -15.40 -4.79 -18.13
CA LYS A 361 -15.40 -5.73 -19.25
C LYS A 361 -15.75 -5.03 -20.55
N PHE A 362 -14.94 -5.25 -21.58
CA PHE A 362 -15.20 -4.80 -22.94
C PHE A 362 -15.23 -5.99 -23.90
N PHE A 363 -16.03 -5.87 -24.97
CA PHE A 363 -16.00 -6.78 -26.09
C PHE A 363 -14.92 -6.37 -27.09
N LYS A 364 -14.31 -7.35 -27.76
CA LYS A 364 -13.38 -7.11 -28.88
C LYS A 364 -14.02 -6.22 -29.96
N GLY A 365 -13.27 -5.27 -30.50
CA GLY A 365 -13.68 -4.36 -31.58
C GLY A 365 -14.11 -2.98 -31.07
N ARG A 366 -14.68 -2.17 -31.97
CA ARG A 366 -15.24 -0.85 -31.67
C ARG A 366 -16.74 -0.95 -31.41
N HIS A 367 -17.17 -0.55 -30.21
CA HIS A 367 -18.58 -0.60 -29.82
C HIS A 367 -19.02 0.70 -29.14
N ALA A 368 -19.52 1.67 -29.92
CA ALA A 368 -19.86 3.00 -29.40
C ALA A 368 -20.82 3.00 -28.20
N GLU A 369 -21.81 2.10 -28.18
CA GLU A 369 -22.88 2.08 -27.17
C GLU A 369 -22.51 1.31 -25.89
N ASN A 370 -21.57 0.37 -25.95
CA ASN A 370 -21.23 -0.54 -24.84
C ASN A 370 -19.72 -0.82 -24.70
N GLY A 371 -18.92 0.08 -25.26
CA GLY A 371 -17.45 0.05 -25.22
C GLY A 371 -16.87 1.41 -25.58
N SER A 372 -17.17 2.43 -24.78
CA SER A 372 -16.74 3.82 -24.97
C SER A 372 -16.62 4.56 -23.64
N VAL A 373 -15.96 5.71 -23.66
CA VAL A 373 -15.99 6.67 -22.55
C VAL A 373 -16.49 8.00 -23.08
N THR A 374 -17.41 8.65 -22.36
CA THR A 374 -17.95 9.96 -22.71
C THR A 374 -17.75 10.92 -21.55
N ILE A 375 -17.33 12.15 -21.83
CA ILE A 375 -17.39 13.28 -20.90
C ILE A 375 -18.47 14.26 -21.37
N THR A 376 -19.17 14.87 -20.43
CA THR A 376 -20.15 15.93 -20.72
C THR A 376 -19.72 17.26 -20.11
N ASN A 377 -20.23 18.37 -20.65
CA ASN A 377 -20.01 19.67 -20.04
C ASN A 377 -20.94 19.98 -18.84
N GLN A 378 -21.73 18.99 -18.38
CA GLN A 378 -22.59 19.17 -17.21
C GLN A 378 -21.76 19.28 -15.93
N SER A 379 -22.08 20.27 -15.09
CA SER A 379 -21.44 20.50 -13.79
C SER A 379 -22.33 21.38 -12.91
N ASP A 380 -22.16 21.27 -11.59
CA ASP A 380 -22.75 22.18 -10.61
C ASP A 380 -22.07 23.57 -10.60
N TYR A 381 -21.04 23.77 -11.42
CA TYR A 381 -20.22 24.98 -11.50
C TYR A 381 -20.22 25.59 -12.91
N PRO A 382 -21.38 26.07 -13.42
CA PRO A 382 -21.46 26.67 -14.74
C PRO A 382 -20.54 27.88 -14.88
N GLY A 383 -19.93 28.04 -16.05
CA GLY A 383 -18.95 29.10 -16.33
C GLY A 383 -17.49 28.72 -16.07
N LEU A 384 -17.21 27.66 -15.30
CA LEU A 384 -15.89 27.01 -15.29
C LEU A 384 -15.67 26.20 -16.58
N LEU A 385 -14.49 25.60 -16.74
CA LEU A 385 -14.16 24.78 -17.90
C LEU A 385 -14.17 23.28 -17.57
N VAL A 386 -14.58 22.50 -18.55
CA VAL A 386 -14.36 21.05 -18.60
C VAL A 386 -13.22 20.78 -19.58
N SER A 387 -12.22 20.00 -19.15
CA SER A 387 -11.06 19.58 -19.95
C SER A 387 -11.21 18.13 -20.43
N ALA A 388 -10.71 17.85 -21.63
CA ALA A 388 -10.72 16.53 -22.27
C ALA A 388 -9.41 16.32 -23.04
N ASP A 389 -8.85 15.11 -23.01
CA ASP A 389 -7.58 14.78 -23.68
C ASP A 389 -7.64 13.32 -24.19
N ALA A 390 -7.14 12.35 -23.44
CA ALA A 390 -7.07 10.96 -23.88
C ALA A 390 -7.65 9.97 -22.85
N ILE A 391 -8.01 8.78 -23.34
CA ILE A 391 -8.50 7.65 -22.53
C ILE A 391 -7.66 6.41 -22.82
N ARG A 392 -7.20 5.74 -21.76
CA ARG A 392 -6.42 4.50 -21.84
C ARG A 392 -7.21 3.33 -21.28
N PHE A 393 -7.21 2.23 -22.03
CA PHE A 393 -7.85 0.96 -21.71
C PHE A 393 -6.79 -0.13 -21.57
N GLY A 394 -6.60 -0.68 -20.38
CA GLY A 394 -5.64 -1.74 -20.08
C GLY A 394 -4.31 -1.26 -19.48
N GLY A 395 -3.49 -2.21 -19.00
CA GLY A 395 -2.16 -1.94 -18.44
C GLY A 395 -1.02 -2.02 -19.46
N GLY A 396 -1.24 -2.80 -20.52
CA GLY A 396 -0.36 -2.84 -21.68
C GLY A 396 0.97 -3.55 -21.48
N PHE A 397 1.76 -3.48 -22.54
CA PHE A 397 3.08 -4.09 -22.63
C PHE A 397 4.13 -2.99 -22.75
N SER A 398 5.15 -3.04 -21.92
CA SER A 398 6.17 -2.01 -21.94
C SER A 398 7.20 -2.27 -23.03
N ARG A 399 7.46 -1.20 -23.80
CA ARG A 399 8.51 -1.11 -24.80
C ARG A 399 9.59 -0.12 -24.41
N TYR A 400 9.77 0.13 -23.11
CA TYR A 400 10.85 0.98 -22.61
C TYR A 400 12.20 0.47 -23.10
N GLN A 401 13.04 1.36 -23.63
CA GLN A 401 14.35 1.01 -24.17
C GLN A 401 15.49 1.62 -23.34
N ARG A 402 16.49 0.78 -23.04
CA ARG A 402 17.76 1.17 -22.41
C ARG A 402 18.91 0.58 -23.22
N GLU A 403 19.82 1.44 -23.68
CA GLU A 403 20.98 1.05 -24.50
C GLU A 403 20.60 0.16 -25.72
N GLY A 404 19.48 0.48 -26.38
CA GLY A 404 18.98 -0.29 -27.53
C GLY A 404 18.26 -1.60 -27.18
N LEU A 405 18.12 -1.93 -25.88
CA LEU A 405 17.42 -3.13 -25.41
C LEU A 405 16.05 -2.78 -24.82
N GLU A 406 15.00 -3.43 -25.31
CA GLU A 406 13.65 -3.31 -24.80
C GLU A 406 13.41 -4.16 -23.54
N SER A 407 12.62 -3.64 -22.60
CA SER A 407 12.15 -4.35 -21.40
C SER A 407 11.43 -5.66 -21.68
N ARG A 408 10.54 -5.64 -22.70
CA ARG A 408 9.74 -6.77 -23.19
C ARG A 408 8.92 -7.49 -22.12
N ARG A 409 8.26 -6.73 -21.25
CA ARG A 409 7.39 -7.26 -20.20
C ARG A 409 6.04 -6.53 -20.18
N PRO A 410 4.96 -7.18 -19.72
CA PRO A 410 3.76 -6.48 -19.29
C PRO A 410 4.12 -5.36 -18.32
N ARG A 411 3.52 -4.18 -18.46
CA ARG A 411 3.95 -2.98 -17.73
C ARG A 411 3.88 -3.14 -16.21
N PHE A 412 2.94 -3.94 -15.70
CA PHE A 412 2.84 -4.27 -14.27
C PHE A 412 4.07 -4.98 -13.69
N CYS A 413 4.88 -5.64 -14.54
CA CYS A 413 6.12 -6.27 -14.12
C CYS A 413 7.25 -5.27 -13.87
N GLU A 414 7.19 -4.06 -14.43
CA GLU A 414 8.30 -3.12 -14.41
C GLU A 414 8.51 -2.45 -13.05
N GLY A 415 9.75 -2.02 -12.82
CA GLY A 415 10.09 -1.12 -11.73
C GLY A 415 9.43 0.25 -11.89
N SER A 416 9.27 0.94 -10.77
CA SER A 416 8.60 2.23 -10.67
C SER A 416 9.18 3.30 -11.57
N LYS A 417 10.51 3.33 -11.76
CA LYS A 417 11.17 4.29 -12.67
C LYS A 417 10.50 4.36 -14.04
N TYR A 418 10.32 3.20 -14.69
CA TYR A 418 9.83 3.13 -16.06
C TYR A 418 8.34 3.47 -16.15
N TYR A 419 7.57 2.99 -15.17
CA TYR A 419 6.15 3.32 -15.09
C TYR A 419 5.92 4.81 -14.84
N LEU A 420 6.68 5.42 -13.93
CA LEU A 420 6.56 6.85 -13.61
C LEU A 420 6.95 7.75 -14.80
N HIS A 421 7.93 7.34 -15.61
CA HIS A 421 8.22 8.02 -16.87
C HIS A 421 7.05 7.89 -17.86
N TYR A 422 6.46 6.69 -17.99
CA TYR A 422 5.26 6.49 -18.81
C TYR A 422 4.06 7.32 -18.33
N LEU A 423 3.96 7.56 -17.02
CA LEU A 423 2.96 8.44 -16.43
C LEU A 423 3.25 9.94 -16.58
N GLY A 424 4.37 10.33 -17.22
CA GLY A 424 4.73 11.72 -17.45
C GLY A 424 5.24 12.47 -16.22
N PHE A 425 5.71 11.78 -15.19
CA PHE A 425 6.31 12.46 -14.05
C PHE A 425 7.65 13.10 -14.44
N PRO A 426 8.08 14.22 -13.83
CA PRO A 426 9.31 14.89 -14.22
C PRO A 426 10.56 14.03 -13.95
N ASP A 427 11.53 14.13 -14.87
CA ASP A 427 12.70 13.26 -14.92
C ASP A 427 13.57 13.30 -13.65
N THR A 428 14.43 14.31 -13.53
CA THR A 428 15.43 14.50 -12.48
C THR A 428 14.84 14.84 -11.11
N LEU A 429 13.53 15.04 -11.07
CA LEU A 429 12.79 15.30 -9.84
C LEU A 429 12.11 14.05 -9.27
N VAL A 430 11.70 13.09 -10.12
CA VAL A 430 10.93 11.92 -9.67
C VAL A 430 11.56 10.59 -10.09
N HIS A 431 11.76 10.33 -11.39
CA HIS A 431 12.06 8.97 -11.87
C HIS A 431 13.48 8.73 -12.41
N ASP A 432 14.23 9.77 -12.75
CA ASP A 432 15.62 9.68 -13.25
C ASP A 432 16.61 10.41 -12.34
N LEU A 433 16.56 10.08 -11.04
CA LEU A 433 17.30 10.76 -9.98
C LEU A 433 18.82 10.53 -10.05
N SER A 434 19.26 9.51 -10.77
CA SER A 434 20.67 9.17 -11.02
C SER A 434 21.21 9.67 -12.37
N GLY A 435 20.36 10.31 -13.20
CA GLY A 435 20.72 10.74 -14.55
C GLY A 435 21.06 9.55 -15.47
N GLY A 436 20.26 8.49 -15.42
CA GLY A 436 20.40 7.29 -16.24
C GLY A 436 21.56 6.36 -15.86
N LYS A 437 22.16 6.50 -14.68
CA LYS A 437 23.35 5.72 -14.27
C LYS A 437 23.03 4.51 -13.40
N ASP A 438 21.98 4.61 -12.57
CA ASP A 438 21.62 3.63 -11.55
C ASP A 438 20.11 3.44 -11.50
N ASP A 439 19.60 2.66 -12.45
CA ASP A 439 18.17 2.35 -12.56
C ASP A 439 17.67 1.52 -11.36
N TYR A 440 18.53 0.72 -10.73
CA TYR A 440 18.21 -0.02 -9.51
C TYR A 440 17.83 0.94 -8.38
N ARG A 441 18.68 1.96 -8.16
CA ARG A 441 18.41 2.99 -7.15
C ARG A 441 17.20 3.85 -7.50
N ASP A 442 17.09 4.26 -8.75
CA ASP A 442 15.98 5.10 -9.18
C ASP A 442 14.63 4.37 -9.04
N ASP A 443 14.56 3.05 -9.18
CA ASP A 443 13.34 2.27 -8.93
C ASP A 443 12.81 2.49 -7.50
N TYR A 444 13.58 2.18 -6.45
CA TYR A 444 13.05 2.28 -5.08
C TYR A 444 12.98 3.71 -4.55
N VAL A 445 13.86 4.62 -4.99
CA VAL A 445 13.85 6.02 -4.53
C VAL A 445 12.70 6.82 -5.16
N SER A 446 12.40 6.59 -6.44
CA SER A 446 11.37 7.33 -7.17
C SER A 446 9.98 7.19 -6.56
N ARG A 447 9.67 6.07 -5.91
CA ARG A 447 8.39 5.82 -5.23
C ARG A 447 8.05 6.88 -4.19
N SER A 448 9.04 7.31 -3.40
CA SER A 448 8.86 8.38 -2.41
C SER A 448 8.70 9.75 -3.05
N GLU A 449 9.45 10.02 -4.12
CA GLU A 449 9.36 11.30 -4.84
C GLU A 449 8.05 11.42 -5.62
N TYR A 450 7.52 10.31 -6.13
CA TYR A 450 6.19 10.22 -6.72
C TYR A 450 5.12 10.69 -5.74
N ALA A 451 5.05 10.10 -4.55
CA ALA A 451 4.06 10.47 -3.55
C ALA A 451 4.19 11.93 -3.09
N ASN A 452 5.43 12.41 -2.96
CA ASN A 452 5.71 13.82 -2.67
C ASN A 452 5.23 14.75 -3.81
N TYR A 453 5.43 14.35 -5.07
CA TYR A 453 4.98 15.11 -6.24
C TYR A 453 3.46 15.08 -6.42
N LEU A 454 2.79 13.97 -6.10
CA LEU A 454 1.32 13.93 -6.04
C LEU A 454 0.79 15.05 -5.14
N TYR A 455 1.37 15.20 -3.95
CA TYR A 455 0.98 16.24 -3.00
C TYR A 455 1.35 17.64 -3.51
N GLY A 456 2.62 17.87 -3.86
CA GLY A 456 3.10 19.18 -4.25
C GLY A 456 3.36 20.11 -3.07
N ALA A 457 3.67 21.38 -3.33
CA ALA A 457 4.18 22.32 -2.34
C ALA A 457 3.30 22.46 -1.09
N PRO A 458 3.88 22.51 0.14
CA PRO A 458 5.32 22.40 0.48
C PRO A 458 5.81 20.95 0.66
N PHE A 459 5.04 19.97 0.21
CA PHE A 459 5.30 18.52 0.33
C PHE A 459 6.02 17.95 -0.89
N GLY A 460 6.57 18.80 -1.77
CA GLY A 460 7.23 18.37 -3.00
C GLY A 460 8.46 17.47 -2.78
N PRO A 461 9.00 16.90 -3.87
CA PRO A 461 10.14 15.99 -3.84
C PRO A 461 11.38 16.58 -3.16
N LYS A 462 12.34 15.73 -2.77
CA LYS A 462 13.53 16.16 -2.01
C LYS A 462 14.30 17.30 -2.70
N ASN A 463 14.44 17.23 -4.03
CA ASN A 463 15.23 18.21 -4.79
C ASN A 463 14.47 19.54 -5.00
N ASP A 464 13.15 19.56 -4.84
CA ASP A 464 12.32 20.77 -4.86
C ASP A 464 11.05 20.59 -4.03
N ARG A 465 11.09 21.04 -2.77
CA ARG A 465 9.94 20.99 -1.86
C ARG A 465 8.79 21.92 -2.28
N GLN A 466 9.08 22.93 -3.09
CA GLN A 466 8.11 23.93 -3.55
C GLN A 466 7.59 23.62 -4.96
N ALA A 467 7.96 22.47 -5.53
CA ALA A 467 7.35 21.97 -6.75
C ALA A 467 5.82 21.96 -6.59
N ALA A 468 5.10 22.59 -7.51
CA ALA A 468 3.64 22.70 -7.44
C ALA A 468 2.95 21.33 -7.31
N GLY A 469 3.53 20.29 -7.92
CA GLY A 469 3.02 18.92 -7.89
C GLY A 469 1.66 18.80 -8.56
N LEU A 470 0.90 17.77 -8.17
CA LEU A 470 -0.44 17.52 -8.71
C LEU A 470 -1.58 17.97 -7.78
N GLY A 471 -1.27 18.54 -6.61
CA GLY A 471 -2.25 19.03 -5.65
C GLY A 471 -3.10 17.94 -4.98
N ILE A 472 -2.67 16.68 -5.04
CA ILE A 472 -3.37 15.53 -4.47
C ILE A 472 -2.76 15.21 -3.09
N PRO A 473 -3.40 15.64 -1.98
CA PRO A 473 -2.88 15.35 -0.65
C PRO A 473 -2.86 13.84 -0.40
N VAL A 474 -1.79 13.33 0.20
CA VAL A 474 -1.62 11.91 0.55
C VAL A 474 -1.57 11.78 2.06
N ASP A 475 -2.50 11.03 2.66
CA ASP A 475 -2.63 10.90 4.12
C ASP A 475 -1.59 9.93 4.70
N LEU A 476 -1.21 8.89 3.96
CA LEU A 476 -0.13 7.97 4.34
C LEU A 476 0.47 7.24 3.13
N SER A 477 1.68 6.70 3.34
CA SER A 477 2.41 5.87 2.37
C SER A 477 2.82 4.54 2.99
N LEU A 478 2.51 3.41 2.35
CA LEU A 478 2.93 2.07 2.78
C LEU A 478 3.81 1.40 1.72
N ALA A 479 5.03 1.01 2.09
CA ALA A 479 5.85 0.10 1.29
C ALA A 479 5.72 -1.34 1.82
N LEU A 480 5.34 -2.28 0.95
CA LEU A 480 5.22 -3.69 1.27
C LEU A 480 6.28 -4.50 0.53
N HIS A 481 7.17 -5.12 1.30
CA HIS A 481 8.30 -5.91 0.86
C HIS A 481 8.25 -7.31 1.49
N THR A 482 9.10 -8.20 0.98
CA THR A 482 9.47 -9.43 1.70
C THR A 482 10.99 -9.54 1.76
N ASP A 483 11.52 -10.00 2.89
CA ASP A 483 12.94 -9.89 3.22
C ASP A 483 13.76 -11.06 2.66
N ALA A 484 15.08 -10.87 2.57
CA ALA A 484 16.08 -11.84 2.15
C ALA A 484 16.71 -12.62 3.33
N GLY A 485 15.91 -13.02 4.32
CA GLY A 485 16.35 -13.76 5.52
C GLY A 485 16.29 -15.29 5.38
N ILE A 486 17.39 -15.97 5.67
CA ILE A 486 17.41 -17.44 5.72
C ILE A 486 17.40 -17.88 7.19
N ASN A 487 16.50 -18.79 7.55
CA ASN A 487 16.54 -19.51 8.82
C ASN A 487 16.91 -20.98 8.58
N ARG A 488 17.67 -21.57 9.51
CA ARG A 488 17.91 -23.02 9.54
C ARG A 488 17.02 -23.76 10.53
N SER A 489 16.26 -23.02 11.35
CA SER A 489 15.23 -23.58 12.23
C SER A 489 13.89 -23.64 11.51
N ASP A 490 13.02 -24.54 11.95
CA ASP A 490 11.67 -24.75 11.41
C ASP A 490 10.68 -23.66 11.88
N THR A 491 11.12 -22.41 11.99
CA THR A 491 10.29 -21.27 12.40
C THR A 491 10.20 -20.23 11.30
N THR A 492 9.12 -19.44 11.33
CA THR A 492 8.96 -18.27 10.46
C THR A 492 10.10 -17.27 10.74
N ILE A 493 10.54 -16.51 9.74
CA ILE A 493 11.34 -15.30 10.01
C ILE A 493 10.42 -14.21 10.55
N GLY A 494 9.19 -14.15 10.02
CA GLY A 494 8.14 -13.24 10.43
C GLY A 494 8.39 -11.78 10.02
N THR A 495 7.67 -10.88 10.67
CA THR A 495 7.44 -9.51 10.17
C THR A 495 8.37 -8.50 10.81
N LEU A 496 9.09 -7.73 9.99
CA LEU A 496 9.87 -6.55 10.38
C LEU A 496 9.15 -5.28 9.90
N ALA A 497 9.10 -4.26 10.74
CA ALA A 497 8.59 -2.95 10.34
C ALA A 497 9.70 -1.90 10.46
N ILE A 498 9.80 -1.05 9.46
CA ILE A 498 10.83 -0.03 9.33
C ILE A 498 10.14 1.33 9.27
N TYR A 499 10.69 2.30 10.01
CA TYR A 499 10.22 3.69 10.02
C TYR A 499 11.42 4.64 10.17
N SER A 500 11.22 5.93 9.89
CA SER A 500 12.22 6.97 10.18
C SER A 500 11.58 8.13 10.91
N ILE A 501 12.14 8.53 12.06
CA ILE A 501 11.67 9.75 12.76
C ILE A 501 12.37 11.01 12.27
N GLU A 502 13.43 10.83 11.49
CA GLU A 502 14.16 11.91 10.82
C GLU A 502 13.81 11.89 9.33
N GLY A 503 13.67 13.06 8.72
CA GLY A 503 13.46 13.24 7.29
C GLY A 503 14.78 13.27 6.52
N SER A 504 14.71 13.21 5.20
CA SER A 504 15.91 13.30 4.34
C SER A 504 16.64 14.65 4.38
N ASP A 505 16.01 15.63 5.02
CA ASP A 505 16.47 16.99 5.34
C ASP A 505 16.86 17.14 6.82
N SER A 506 16.98 16.03 7.56
CA SER A 506 17.24 16.00 9.01
C SER A 506 16.11 16.58 9.88
N ALA A 507 14.92 16.82 9.32
CA ALA A 507 13.78 17.33 10.08
C ALA A 507 13.06 16.22 10.87
N PHE A 508 12.56 16.53 12.06
CA PHE A 508 11.75 15.62 12.88
C PHE A 508 10.23 15.84 12.75
N VAL A 509 9.84 16.71 11.81
CA VAL A 509 8.46 17.04 11.48
C VAL A 509 8.27 17.01 9.96
N PHE A 510 7.05 16.74 9.51
CA PHE A 510 6.62 16.94 8.12
C PHE A 510 6.47 18.44 7.80
N PRO A 511 6.33 18.84 6.52
CA PRO A 511 6.23 20.26 6.14
C PRO A 511 5.14 21.06 6.85
N HIS A 512 4.05 20.41 7.26
CA HIS A 512 2.92 21.00 7.99
C HIS A 512 3.06 20.92 9.52
N GLY A 513 4.24 20.58 10.03
CA GLY A 513 4.58 20.59 11.45
C GLY A 513 4.12 19.38 12.26
N VAL A 514 3.54 18.35 11.63
CA VAL A 514 3.23 17.08 12.31
C VAL A 514 4.53 16.32 12.57
N SER A 515 4.69 15.79 13.78
CA SER A 515 5.86 15.01 14.17
C SER A 515 5.97 13.73 13.34
N ARG A 516 7.19 13.43 12.87
CA ARG A 516 7.52 12.16 12.21
C ARG A 516 7.46 10.96 13.15
N MET A 517 7.23 11.16 14.45
CA MET A 517 6.82 10.06 15.34
C MET A 517 5.53 9.36 14.85
N ALA A 518 4.72 10.03 14.02
CA ALA A 518 3.60 9.38 13.33
C ALA A 518 4.04 8.18 12.45
N ASN A 519 5.27 8.17 11.91
CA ASN A 519 5.82 7.02 11.19
C ASN A 519 5.97 5.80 12.11
N ARG A 520 6.43 6.03 13.34
CA ARG A 520 6.55 4.97 14.34
C ARG A 520 5.17 4.45 14.73
N ASP A 521 4.22 5.36 14.98
CA ASP A 521 2.85 4.98 15.32
C ASP A 521 2.25 4.10 14.22
N LEU A 522 2.37 4.50 12.95
CA LEU A 522 1.93 3.70 11.80
C LEU A 522 2.61 2.32 11.77
N ALA A 523 3.94 2.26 11.84
CA ALA A 523 4.68 1.01 11.79
C ALA A 523 4.31 0.04 12.93
N ASP A 524 4.16 0.53 14.17
CA ASP A 524 3.76 -0.29 15.32
C ASP A 524 2.33 -0.81 15.17
N ILE A 525 1.39 0.03 14.73
CA ILE A 525 -0.01 -0.37 14.52
C ILE A 525 -0.09 -1.45 13.44
N LEU A 526 0.57 -1.26 12.29
CA LEU A 526 0.57 -2.24 11.20
C LEU A 526 1.19 -3.58 11.63
N GLN A 527 2.38 -3.54 12.24
CA GLN A 527 3.06 -4.77 12.67
C GLN A 527 2.27 -5.50 13.76
N THR A 528 1.65 -4.76 14.69
CA THR A 528 0.83 -5.36 15.75
C THR A 528 -0.43 -6.01 15.20
N GLN A 529 -1.10 -5.38 14.23
CA GLN A 529 -2.27 -5.96 13.60
C GLN A 529 -1.92 -7.22 12.80
N LEU A 530 -0.84 -7.18 12.00
CA LEU A 530 -0.31 -8.35 11.28
C LEU A 530 0.02 -9.49 12.24
N GLN A 531 0.78 -9.19 13.29
CA GLN A 531 1.17 -10.17 14.29
C GLN A 531 -0.05 -10.84 14.93
N SER A 532 -1.04 -10.05 15.35
CA SER A 532 -2.26 -10.57 15.98
C SER A 532 -3.03 -11.52 15.06
N ASP A 533 -3.29 -11.09 13.83
CA ASP A 533 -4.13 -11.85 12.90
C ASP A 533 -3.40 -13.11 12.40
N LEU A 534 -2.11 -13.01 12.06
CA LEU A 534 -1.34 -14.15 11.57
C LEU A 534 -1.07 -15.19 12.67
N CYS A 535 -0.92 -14.77 13.93
CA CYS A 535 -0.87 -15.70 15.05
C CYS A 535 -2.17 -16.45 15.26
N ALA A 536 -3.31 -15.77 15.12
CA ALA A 536 -4.62 -16.39 15.32
C ALA A 536 -4.98 -17.38 14.20
N LEU A 537 -4.54 -17.11 12.97
CA LEU A 537 -4.98 -17.84 11.78
C LEU A 537 -3.98 -18.90 11.27
N TYR A 538 -2.67 -18.70 11.44
CA TYR A 538 -1.66 -19.48 10.73
C TYR A 538 -0.59 -20.10 11.63
N ASP A 539 0.13 -19.27 12.39
CA ASP A 539 1.24 -19.72 13.22
C ASP A 539 1.23 -18.97 14.57
N PRO A 540 0.90 -19.62 15.71
CA PRO A 540 0.88 -18.97 17.01
C PRO A 540 2.24 -18.39 17.41
N HIS A 541 3.33 -18.80 16.74
CA HIS A 541 4.68 -18.30 16.92
C HIS A 541 5.16 -17.42 15.75
N TRP A 542 4.24 -16.85 14.95
CA TRP A 542 4.60 -15.91 13.90
C TRP A 542 5.56 -14.87 14.46
N ASN A 543 6.78 -14.76 13.93
CA ASN A 543 7.81 -14.01 14.63
C ASN A 543 7.64 -12.50 14.47
N ARG A 544 7.54 -11.77 15.59
CA ARG A 544 7.62 -10.31 15.60
C ARG A 544 9.09 -9.87 15.59
N ARG A 545 9.55 -9.28 14.50
CA ARG A 545 10.89 -8.66 14.42
C ARG A 545 10.85 -7.20 14.89
N ALA A 546 11.98 -6.51 14.83
CA ALA A 546 12.14 -5.15 15.33
C ALA A 546 11.13 -4.13 14.73
N LEU A 547 10.69 -3.16 15.54
CA LEU A 547 10.26 -1.85 15.03
C LEU A 547 11.52 -1.04 14.75
N MET A 548 12.12 -1.24 13.58
CA MET A 548 13.42 -0.71 13.25
C MET A 548 13.31 0.75 12.80
N GLU A 549 13.81 1.67 13.62
CA GLU A 549 14.13 3.01 13.12
C GLU A 549 15.27 2.87 12.09
N ALA A 550 15.13 3.34 10.86
CA ALA A 550 16.18 3.34 9.83
C ALA A 550 15.82 4.26 8.66
N GLN A 551 16.85 4.81 8.01
CA GLN A 551 16.70 5.80 6.95
C GLN A 551 16.59 5.15 5.55
N TYR A 552 15.68 4.19 5.39
CA TYR A 552 15.38 3.61 4.08
C TYR A 552 14.62 4.65 3.23
N ALA A 553 14.86 4.69 1.92
CA ALA A 553 14.34 5.74 1.06
C ALA A 553 12.80 5.84 1.11
N GLU A 554 12.13 4.71 1.29
CA GLU A 554 10.69 4.53 1.38
C GLU A 554 10.07 5.10 2.65
N VAL A 555 10.87 5.44 3.69
CA VAL A 555 10.37 5.97 4.97
C VAL A 555 11.06 7.26 5.43
N VAL A 556 12.26 7.57 4.91
CA VAL A 556 13.00 8.81 5.23
C VAL A 556 12.63 9.97 4.30
N ARG A 557 12.28 9.68 3.04
CA ARG A 557 11.99 10.70 2.01
C ARG A 557 10.52 11.14 1.92
N PRO A 558 9.51 10.30 2.24
CA PRO A 558 8.12 10.76 2.22
C PRO A 558 7.89 11.93 3.19
N ASN A 559 7.08 12.89 2.73
CA ASN A 559 6.63 14.06 3.50
C ASN A 559 5.29 13.85 4.22
N MET A 560 4.84 12.61 4.27
CA MET A 560 3.64 12.14 4.94
C MET A 560 3.98 10.93 5.82
N PRO A 561 3.10 10.54 6.77
CA PRO A 561 3.26 9.30 7.53
C PRO A 561 3.57 8.10 6.64
N SER A 562 4.66 7.39 6.94
CA SER A 562 5.17 6.29 6.12
C SER A 562 5.77 5.15 6.95
N ALA A 563 5.59 3.93 6.45
CA ALA A 563 6.17 2.72 7.00
C ALA A 563 6.55 1.76 5.87
N LEU A 564 7.59 0.96 6.10
CA LEU A 564 7.96 -0.17 5.25
C LEU A 564 7.79 -1.44 6.07
N ILE A 565 7.04 -2.40 5.51
CA ILE A 565 6.81 -3.71 6.10
C ILE A 565 7.55 -4.75 5.28
N GLU A 566 8.52 -5.40 5.91
CA GLU A 566 9.09 -6.66 5.46
C GLU A 566 8.23 -7.78 6.06
N LEU A 567 7.21 -8.21 5.32
CA LEU A 567 6.11 -9.03 5.85
C LEU A 567 6.60 -10.38 6.39
N LEU A 568 7.46 -11.03 5.61
CA LEU A 568 8.01 -12.37 5.81
C LEU A 568 9.31 -12.48 5.00
N SER A 569 10.02 -13.61 5.04
CA SER A 569 11.16 -13.81 4.14
C SER A 569 10.86 -14.68 2.93
N HIS A 570 11.18 -14.17 1.73
CA HIS A 570 11.09 -14.94 0.48
C HIS A 570 12.23 -15.94 0.28
N GLN A 571 13.20 -16.03 1.21
CA GLN A 571 14.27 -17.02 1.19
C GLN A 571 14.06 -18.13 2.22
N ASN A 572 13.08 -17.99 3.11
CA ASN A 572 12.75 -18.97 4.12
C ASN A 572 11.61 -19.87 3.65
N PHE A 573 11.80 -21.19 3.74
CA PHE A 573 10.84 -22.15 3.21
C PHE A 573 9.48 -22.09 3.91
N LEU A 574 9.46 -22.01 5.26
CA LEU A 574 8.21 -21.99 6.02
C LEU A 574 7.39 -20.72 5.75
N ASP A 575 8.04 -19.56 5.69
CA ASP A 575 7.37 -18.31 5.31
C ASP A 575 6.76 -18.41 3.90
N MET A 576 7.48 -19.01 2.96
CA MET A 576 7.01 -19.17 1.59
C MET A 576 5.90 -20.21 1.44
N MET A 577 5.80 -21.19 2.33
CA MET A 577 4.62 -22.07 2.39
C MET A 577 3.34 -21.28 2.62
N PHE A 578 3.38 -20.29 3.52
CA PHE A 578 2.26 -19.40 3.77
C PHE A 578 2.06 -18.40 2.62
N ALA A 579 3.15 -17.75 2.17
CA ALA A 579 3.09 -16.73 1.12
C ALA A 579 2.54 -17.24 -0.22
N LEU A 580 2.61 -18.55 -0.49
CA LEU A 580 2.06 -19.17 -1.69
C LEU A 580 0.57 -19.51 -1.59
N ASP A 581 -0.03 -19.44 -0.41
CA ASP A 581 -1.47 -19.60 -0.20
C ASP A 581 -2.21 -18.27 -0.44
N PRO A 582 -3.14 -18.17 -1.40
CA PRO A 582 -3.91 -16.94 -1.63
C PRO A 582 -4.75 -16.50 -0.41
N ARG A 583 -5.15 -17.42 0.47
CA ARG A 583 -5.87 -17.09 1.71
C ARG A 583 -4.98 -16.31 2.67
N PHE A 584 -3.73 -16.75 2.84
CA PHE A 584 -2.75 -16.02 3.64
C PHE A 584 -2.49 -14.62 3.06
N ARG A 585 -2.42 -14.49 1.73
CA ARG A 585 -2.26 -13.18 1.09
C ARG A 585 -3.44 -12.26 1.37
N PHE A 586 -4.65 -12.79 1.28
CA PHE A 586 -5.87 -12.06 1.63
C PHE A 586 -5.84 -11.62 3.10
N ASP A 587 -5.56 -12.52 4.04
CA ASP A 587 -5.59 -12.22 5.47
C ASP A 587 -4.48 -11.24 5.89
N ALA A 588 -3.27 -11.38 5.34
CA ALA A 588 -2.18 -10.44 5.57
C ALA A 588 -2.50 -9.04 5.00
N ALA A 589 -3.08 -8.96 3.80
CA ALA A 589 -3.57 -7.71 3.24
C ALA A 589 -4.71 -7.11 4.09
N ARG A 590 -5.62 -7.94 4.59
CA ARG A 590 -6.71 -7.52 5.47
C ARG A 590 -6.19 -6.96 6.79
N ALA A 591 -5.17 -7.58 7.39
CA ALA A 591 -4.53 -7.07 8.60
C ALA A 591 -3.84 -5.71 8.37
N LEU A 592 -3.14 -5.55 7.23
CA LEU A 592 -2.59 -4.24 6.84
C LEU A 592 -3.69 -3.18 6.68
N TYR A 593 -4.76 -3.50 5.95
CA TYR A 593 -5.93 -2.64 5.80
C TYR A 593 -6.53 -2.22 7.15
N LYS A 594 -6.80 -3.16 8.06
CA LYS A 594 -7.29 -2.88 9.42
C LYS A 594 -6.37 -1.90 10.15
N GLY A 595 -5.05 -2.11 10.09
CA GLY A 595 -4.06 -1.23 10.72
C GLY A 595 -4.05 0.18 10.12
N MET A 596 -4.17 0.31 8.80
CA MET A 596 -4.24 1.61 8.11
C MET A 596 -5.50 2.39 8.49
N VAL A 597 -6.66 1.72 8.54
CA VAL A 597 -7.93 2.35 8.99
C VAL A 597 -7.81 2.84 10.43
N LYS A 598 -7.30 2.00 11.35
CA LYS A 598 -7.10 2.37 12.76
C LYS A 598 -6.15 3.55 12.92
N PHE A 599 -5.06 3.57 12.16
CA PHE A 599 -4.12 4.70 12.15
C PHE A 599 -4.79 6.00 11.68
N LEU A 600 -5.46 5.98 10.52
CA LEU A 600 -6.12 7.18 9.97
C LEU A 600 -7.29 7.66 10.84
N ALA A 601 -8.06 6.74 11.41
CA ALA A 601 -9.11 7.07 12.37
C ALA A 601 -8.55 7.78 13.60
N MET A 602 -7.41 7.31 14.13
CA MET A 602 -6.70 7.95 15.23
C MET A 602 -6.13 9.31 14.85
N GLN A 603 -5.51 9.44 13.67
CA GLN A 603 -4.97 10.70 13.15
C GLN A 603 -6.03 11.81 13.08
N HIS A 604 -7.27 11.44 12.73
CA HIS A 604 -8.40 12.37 12.62
C HIS A 604 -9.35 12.33 13.83
N GLN A 605 -9.03 11.59 14.89
CA GLN A 605 -9.84 11.44 16.09
C GLN A 605 -11.33 11.10 15.79
N ARG A 606 -11.55 10.17 14.85
CA ARG A 606 -12.89 9.73 14.45
C ARG A 606 -13.12 8.25 14.74
N PRO A 607 -14.37 7.80 14.95
CA PRO A 607 -14.68 6.38 14.96
C PRO A 607 -14.37 5.73 13.61
N TYR A 608 -14.23 4.41 13.62
CA TYR A 608 -14.03 3.61 12.41
C TYR A 608 -14.87 2.34 12.42
N GLN A 609 -15.09 1.80 11.23
CA GLN A 609 -15.53 0.43 11.00
C GLN A 609 -14.67 -0.18 9.88
N ILE A 610 -14.48 -1.49 9.95
CA ILE A 610 -13.79 -2.27 8.91
C ILE A 610 -14.84 -2.85 7.98
N GLN A 611 -14.55 -2.95 6.68
CA GLN A 611 -15.49 -3.54 5.72
C GLN A 611 -15.77 -5.02 6.02
N PRO A 612 -16.98 -5.53 5.69
CA PRO A 612 -17.34 -6.92 5.95
C PRO A 612 -16.50 -7.94 5.17
N LEU A 613 -16.58 -9.21 5.58
CA LEU A 613 -16.12 -10.33 4.77
C LEU A 613 -17.16 -10.67 3.69
N ALA A 614 -16.74 -11.39 2.64
CA ALA A 614 -17.62 -11.83 1.57
C ALA A 614 -18.76 -12.69 2.13
N VAL A 615 -19.95 -12.62 1.53
CA VAL A 615 -21.04 -13.51 1.95
C VAL A 615 -20.70 -14.96 1.60
N THR A 616 -21.22 -15.90 2.38
CA THR A 616 -21.03 -17.33 2.14
C THR A 616 -22.36 -17.99 1.77
N HIS A 617 -22.31 -19.24 1.32
CA HIS A 617 -23.50 -20.05 1.02
C HIS A 617 -24.48 -19.36 0.07
N LEU A 618 -23.96 -18.60 -0.90
CA LEU A 618 -24.80 -18.07 -1.97
C LEU A 618 -25.44 -19.26 -2.69
N GLN A 619 -26.75 -19.20 -2.89
CA GLN A 619 -27.53 -20.22 -3.56
C GLN A 619 -28.61 -19.57 -4.43
N THR A 620 -28.98 -20.25 -5.50
CA THR A 620 -30.05 -19.84 -6.40
C THR A 620 -31.10 -20.93 -6.51
N HIS A 621 -32.38 -20.56 -6.56
CA HIS A 621 -33.46 -21.50 -6.88
C HIS A 621 -34.58 -20.82 -7.66
N PHE A 622 -35.16 -21.54 -8.62
CA PHE A 622 -36.36 -21.08 -9.30
C PHE A 622 -37.54 -21.09 -8.32
N SER A 623 -38.13 -19.93 -8.08
CA SER A 623 -39.16 -19.68 -7.05
C SER A 623 -40.54 -19.42 -7.65
N GLY A 624 -40.63 -19.32 -8.97
CA GLY A 624 -41.86 -19.08 -9.70
C GLY A 624 -41.60 -19.01 -11.20
N HIS A 625 -42.64 -18.72 -11.97
CA HIS A 625 -42.54 -18.55 -13.42
C HIS A 625 -41.61 -17.37 -13.74
N ARG A 626 -40.51 -17.64 -14.47
CA ARG A 626 -39.50 -16.64 -14.87
C ARG A 626 -38.92 -15.87 -13.67
N GLN A 627 -38.78 -16.54 -12.53
CA GLN A 627 -38.32 -15.96 -11.27
C GLN A 627 -37.24 -16.83 -10.62
N VAL A 628 -36.20 -16.18 -10.11
CA VAL A 628 -35.15 -16.81 -9.29
C VAL A 628 -35.06 -16.09 -7.95
N THR A 629 -34.87 -16.86 -6.89
CA THR A 629 -34.56 -16.33 -5.56
C THR A 629 -33.12 -16.67 -5.23
N LEU A 630 -32.37 -15.66 -4.81
CA LEU A 630 -31.02 -15.74 -4.29
C LEU A 630 -31.08 -15.71 -2.77
N ARG A 631 -30.31 -16.57 -2.10
CA ARG A 631 -30.10 -16.53 -0.64
C ARG A 631 -28.63 -16.66 -0.34
N TRP A 632 -28.18 -16.05 0.75
CA TRP A 632 -26.80 -16.14 1.23
C TRP A 632 -26.75 -16.04 2.76
N GLN A 633 -25.57 -16.20 3.33
CA GLN A 633 -25.32 -16.04 4.75
C GLN A 633 -24.28 -14.92 4.99
N PRO A 634 -24.50 -14.04 5.98
CA PRO A 634 -23.47 -13.11 6.43
C PRO A 634 -22.24 -13.87 6.93
N GLN A 635 -21.05 -13.31 6.70
CA GLN A 635 -19.82 -13.81 7.28
C GLN A 635 -19.29 -12.80 8.31
N LEU A 636 -19.31 -13.17 9.58
CA LEU A 636 -18.72 -12.38 10.66
C LEU A 636 -17.19 -12.55 10.68
N ASP A 637 -16.46 -11.48 10.97
CA ASP A 637 -15.01 -11.52 11.20
C ASP A 637 -14.73 -11.65 12.71
N PRO A 638 -14.31 -12.83 13.20
CA PRO A 638 -14.04 -13.02 14.62
C PRO A 638 -12.85 -12.18 15.13
N LEU A 639 -11.97 -11.71 14.22
CA LEU A 639 -10.82 -10.88 14.55
C LEU A 639 -11.13 -9.38 14.46
N GLU A 640 -12.32 -9.00 13.98
CA GLU A 640 -12.72 -7.60 13.83
C GLU A 640 -14.25 -7.45 13.90
N PRO A 641 -14.82 -7.37 15.11
CA PRO A 641 -16.27 -7.29 15.30
C PRO A 641 -16.93 -6.08 14.63
N THR A 642 -16.18 -5.00 14.36
CA THR A 642 -16.71 -3.83 13.63
C THR A 642 -17.04 -4.12 12.17
N ALA A 643 -16.60 -5.27 11.64
CA ALA A 643 -16.85 -5.71 10.27
C ALA A 643 -18.17 -6.46 10.06
N ALA A 644 -19.10 -6.38 11.01
CA ALA A 644 -20.42 -6.96 10.82
C ALA A 644 -21.14 -6.34 9.59
N PRO A 645 -21.81 -7.17 8.75
CA PRO A 645 -22.53 -6.67 7.58
C PRO A 645 -23.91 -6.12 7.95
N ASP A 646 -24.30 -5.01 7.33
CA ASP A 646 -25.60 -4.36 7.56
C ASP A 646 -26.58 -4.55 6.38
N ARG A 647 -26.06 -4.52 5.15
CA ARG A 647 -26.81 -4.61 3.89
C ARG A 647 -26.01 -5.39 2.85
N TYR A 648 -26.60 -5.63 1.68
CA TYR A 648 -25.98 -6.43 0.61
C TYR A 648 -26.22 -5.82 -0.76
N ILE A 649 -25.28 -5.95 -1.68
CA ILE A 649 -25.45 -5.55 -3.08
C ILE A 649 -25.47 -6.79 -3.96
N VAL A 650 -26.49 -6.92 -4.79
CA VAL A 650 -26.63 -8.00 -5.78
C VAL A 650 -26.28 -7.47 -7.16
N TYR A 651 -25.20 -8.02 -7.73
CA TYR A 651 -24.77 -7.71 -9.09
C TYR A 651 -25.31 -8.75 -10.06
N THR A 652 -25.72 -8.30 -11.25
CA THR A 652 -26.26 -9.16 -12.32
C THR A 652 -25.46 -8.98 -13.60
N ARG A 653 -25.08 -10.10 -14.22
CA ARG A 653 -24.53 -10.18 -15.58
C ARG A 653 -25.46 -11.01 -16.45
N ARG A 654 -25.65 -10.61 -17.71
CA ARG A 654 -26.40 -11.37 -18.71
C ARG A 654 -25.46 -11.92 -19.77
N ASN A 655 -25.56 -13.22 -20.06
CA ASN A 655 -24.71 -13.95 -21.01
C ASN A 655 -23.23 -13.63 -20.78
N ASP A 656 -22.50 -13.35 -21.87
CA ASP A 656 -21.09 -12.99 -21.84
C ASP A 656 -20.83 -11.50 -21.59
N GLY A 657 -21.83 -10.73 -21.14
CA GLY A 657 -21.70 -9.33 -20.77
C GLY A 657 -20.81 -9.08 -19.55
N GLY A 658 -20.82 -7.85 -19.05
CA GLY A 658 -20.26 -7.43 -17.77
C GLY A 658 -21.31 -7.48 -16.65
N PHE A 659 -20.86 -7.31 -15.40
CA PHE A 659 -21.78 -7.04 -14.29
C PHE A 659 -22.26 -5.58 -14.35
N ASN A 660 -23.51 -5.35 -13.99
CA ASN A 660 -24.07 -4.01 -13.79
C ASN A 660 -23.55 -3.36 -12.49
N ASP A 661 -24.04 -2.16 -12.14
CA ASP A 661 -23.66 -1.44 -10.91
C ASP A 661 -24.28 -2.01 -9.62
N GLY A 662 -25.11 -3.06 -9.74
CA GLY A 662 -25.74 -3.74 -8.61
C GLY A 662 -27.02 -3.09 -8.10
N VAL A 663 -27.67 -3.77 -7.15
CA VAL A 663 -28.88 -3.30 -6.45
C VAL A 663 -28.75 -3.62 -4.97
N LEU A 664 -29.07 -2.66 -4.10
CA LEU A 664 -28.95 -2.79 -2.65
C LEU A 664 -30.16 -3.52 -2.04
N TYR A 665 -29.91 -4.44 -1.12
CA TYR A 665 -30.90 -5.23 -0.38
C TYR A 665 -30.63 -5.14 1.13
N PRO A 666 -31.67 -4.99 1.96
CA PRO A 666 -31.55 -4.94 3.41
C PRO A 666 -31.54 -6.32 4.08
N SER A 667 -31.72 -7.39 3.31
CA SER A 667 -31.89 -8.75 3.81
C SER A 667 -30.97 -9.73 3.06
N THR A 668 -30.85 -10.95 3.57
CA THR A 668 -30.01 -12.00 2.99
C THR A 668 -30.70 -12.80 1.87
N GLU A 669 -31.74 -12.22 1.28
CA GLU A 669 -32.53 -12.78 0.20
C GLU A 669 -32.83 -11.70 -0.86
N ALA A 670 -32.78 -12.10 -2.13
CA ALA A 670 -33.21 -11.28 -3.24
C ALA A 670 -34.07 -12.10 -4.22
N VAL A 671 -35.26 -11.60 -4.54
CA VAL A 671 -36.16 -12.21 -5.51
C VAL A 671 -36.10 -11.42 -6.82
N LEU A 672 -35.68 -12.09 -7.90
CA LEU A 672 -35.47 -11.49 -9.21
C LEU A 672 -36.46 -12.10 -10.21
N SER A 673 -37.29 -11.24 -10.80
CA SER A 673 -38.33 -11.62 -11.75
C SER A 673 -37.97 -11.21 -13.18
N GLY A 674 -38.66 -11.77 -14.17
CA GLY A 674 -38.51 -11.37 -15.57
C GLY A 674 -37.32 -12.02 -16.28
N LEU A 675 -36.89 -13.20 -15.84
CA LEU A 675 -35.88 -13.99 -16.55
C LEU A 675 -36.35 -14.27 -17.98
N GLN A 676 -35.50 -14.03 -18.96
CA GLN A 676 -35.79 -14.36 -20.36
C GLN A 676 -35.40 -15.83 -20.64
N PRO A 677 -36.25 -16.61 -21.33
CA PRO A 677 -35.90 -17.96 -21.75
C PRO A 677 -34.59 -17.97 -22.57
N GLY A 678 -33.69 -18.91 -22.27
CA GLY A 678 -32.42 -19.07 -23.00
C GLY A 678 -31.32 -18.06 -22.64
N VAL A 679 -31.60 -17.06 -21.81
CA VAL A 679 -30.59 -16.11 -21.33
C VAL A 679 -29.95 -16.63 -20.04
N ILE A 680 -28.61 -16.59 -19.99
CA ILE A 680 -27.86 -16.93 -18.78
C ILE A 680 -27.76 -15.68 -17.92
N TYR A 681 -28.23 -15.77 -16.68
CA TYR A 681 -28.03 -14.73 -15.67
C TYR A 681 -27.00 -15.21 -14.67
N SER A 682 -25.94 -14.43 -14.46
CA SER A 682 -24.93 -14.66 -13.43
C SER A 682 -25.07 -13.63 -12.32
N TYR A 683 -24.96 -14.07 -11.07
CA TYR A 683 -25.09 -13.24 -9.88
C TYR A 683 -23.86 -13.37 -8.98
N LYS A 684 -23.47 -12.26 -8.37
CA LYS A 684 -22.56 -12.21 -7.22
C LYS A 684 -23.12 -11.25 -6.19
N VAL A 685 -22.79 -11.47 -4.92
CA VAL A 685 -23.28 -10.66 -3.81
C VAL A 685 -22.11 -10.14 -2.99
N THR A 686 -22.16 -8.88 -2.61
CA THR A 686 -21.25 -8.28 -1.62
C THR A 686 -22.05 -7.87 -0.39
N ALA A 687 -21.37 -7.81 0.75
CA ALA A 687 -21.90 -7.26 1.98
C ALA A 687 -21.34 -5.85 2.21
N VAL A 688 -22.13 -4.96 2.80
CA VAL A 688 -21.73 -3.58 3.08
C VAL A 688 -22.08 -3.17 4.51
N ASN A 689 -21.26 -2.31 5.08
CA ASN A 689 -21.50 -1.56 6.31
C ASN A 689 -20.97 -0.12 6.15
N ASP A 690 -20.97 0.67 7.22
CA ASP A 690 -20.45 2.05 7.17
C ASP A 690 -18.91 2.12 7.04
N GLY A 691 -18.21 0.99 7.15
CA GLY A 691 -16.77 0.83 6.92
C GLY A 691 -16.38 0.57 5.46
N GLY A 692 -17.27 0.00 4.64
CA GLY A 692 -16.98 -0.33 3.24
C GLY A 692 -17.77 -1.51 2.68
N GLU A 693 -17.34 -1.97 1.50
CA GLU A 693 -17.90 -3.12 0.78
C GLU A 693 -16.95 -4.34 0.79
N SER A 694 -17.50 -5.52 1.01
CA SER A 694 -16.73 -6.77 1.00
C SER A 694 -16.22 -7.15 -0.40
N PHE A 695 -15.34 -8.15 -0.46
CA PHE A 695 -15.15 -8.89 -1.71
C PHE A 695 -16.45 -9.59 -2.12
N PRO A 696 -16.66 -9.86 -3.42
CA PRO A 696 -17.85 -10.57 -3.87
C PRO A 696 -17.81 -12.05 -3.45
N SER A 697 -19.00 -12.62 -3.33
CA SER A 697 -19.20 -14.07 -3.33
C SER A 697 -18.67 -14.71 -4.62
N GLU A 698 -18.63 -16.04 -4.63
CA GLU A 698 -18.59 -16.78 -5.89
C GLU A 698 -19.76 -16.39 -6.80
N ILE A 699 -19.55 -16.58 -8.11
CA ILE A 699 -20.56 -16.25 -9.13
C ILE A 699 -21.43 -17.49 -9.37
N LEU A 700 -22.73 -17.38 -9.15
CA LEU A 700 -23.70 -18.41 -9.54
C LEU A 700 -24.44 -18.01 -10.80
N SER A 701 -24.75 -18.97 -11.66
CA SER A 701 -25.49 -18.71 -12.91
C SER A 701 -26.73 -19.56 -13.03
N VAL A 702 -27.78 -18.99 -13.60
CA VAL A 702 -29.05 -19.67 -13.89
C VAL A 702 -29.49 -19.37 -15.31
N CYS A 703 -30.18 -20.30 -15.94
CA CYS A 703 -30.82 -20.10 -17.23
C CYS A 703 -32.25 -20.66 -17.17
N TRP A 704 -33.24 -19.79 -17.37
CA TRP A 704 -34.62 -20.21 -17.44
C TRP A 704 -34.92 -20.82 -18.81
N GLN A 705 -35.66 -21.93 -18.84
CA GLN A 705 -36.12 -22.59 -20.06
C GLN A 705 -37.65 -22.80 -19.96
N GLU A 706 -38.36 -22.58 -21.07
CA GLU A 706 -39.82 -22.78 -21.15
C GLU A 706 -40.20 -24.19 -21.63
N ASP A 707 -39.23 -25.03 -22.00
CA ASP A 707 -39.45 -26.33 -22.62
C ASP A 707 -39.88 -27.45 -21.66
N GLY A 708 -40.14 -27.13 -20.39
CA GLY A 708 -40.63 -28.07 -19.38
C GLY A 708 -39.61 -29.13 -18.93
N ARG A 709 -38.35 -29.01 -19.34
CA ARG A 709 -37.30 -29.94 -18.92
C ARG A 709 -36.93 -29.74 -17.44
N LYS A 710 -36.52 -30.82 -16.78
CA LYS A 710 -36.03 -30.74 -15.41
C LYS A 710 -34.76 -29.88 -15.36
N PRO A 711 -34.61 -28.98 -14.37
CA PRO A 711 -33.40 -28.18 -14.22
C PRO A 711 -32.16 -29.05 -14.05
N LEU A 712 -31.06 -28.66 -14.70
CA LEU A 712 -29.74 -29.23 -14.46
C LEU A 712 -29.00 -28.40 -13.41
N LEU A 713 -28.52 -29.04 -12.34
CA LEU A 713 -27.64 -28.40 -11.37
C LEU A 713 -26.19 -28.72 -11.72
N ILE A 714 -25.40 -27.69 -12.00
CA ILE A 714 -23.96 -27.80 -12.18
C ILE A 714 -23.31 -27.36 -10.86
N VAL A 715 -22.62 -28.29 -10.20
CA VAL A 715 -21.92 -28.03 -8.94
C VAL A 715 -20.44 -27.84 -9.22
N ASN A 716 -19.89 -26.67 -8.89
CA ASN A 716 -18.44 -26.45 -8.88
C ASN A 716 -17.87 -26.94 -7.55
N GLY A 717 -17.25 -28.12 -7.55
CA GLY A 717 -16.65 -28.73 -6.36
C GLY A 717 -15.15 -28.42 -6.17
N PHE A 718 -14.60 -27.44 -6.87
CA PHE A 718 -13.18 -27.07 -6.77
C PHE A 718 -12.97 -25.92 -5.77
N ASP A 719 -12.92 -26.25 -4.49
CA ASP A 719 -12.63 -25.33 -3.37
C ASP A 719 -11.13 -25.27 -3.00
N ARG A 720 -10.32 -26.16 -3.58
CA ARG A 720 -8.89 -26.27 -3.27
C ARG A 720 -8.04 -25.32 -4.11
N LEU A 721 -7.77 -24.14 -3.56
CA LEU A 721 -6.92 -23.11 -4.19
C LEU A 721 -5.42 -23.22 -3.83
N ALA A 722 -5.07 -24.10 -2.89
CA ALA A 722 -3.70 -24.26 -2.38
C ALA A 722 -3.37 -25.72 -2.02
N GLY A 723 -2.10 -25.96 -1.67
CA GLY A 723 -1.66 -27.23 -1.07
C GLY A 723 -2.46 -27.59 0.19
N PRO A 724 -2.36 -28.84 0.69
CA PRO A 724 -3.06 -29.25 1.91
C PRO A 724 -2.75 -28.30 3.07
N ALA A 725 -3.79 -27.90 3.81
CA ALA A 725 -3.61 -27.07 5.01
C ALA A 725 -2.76 -27.83 6.03
N ARG A 726 -1.71 -27.17 6.54
CA ARG A 726 -0.92 -27.70 7.66
C ARG A 726 -1.55 -27.17 8.94
N THR A 727 -2.32 -28.01 9.62
CA THR A 727 -2.74 -27.71 10.99
C THR A 727 -1.49 -27.76 11.86
N ALA A 728 -1.21 -26.70 12.62
CA ALA A 728 -0.20 -26.76 13.67
C ALA A 728 -0.55 -27.95 14.58
N GLY A 729 0.38 -28.89 14.71
CA GLY A 729 0.28 -30.01 15.65
C GLY A 729 0.68 -29.60 17.04
#